data_AF-U1HTG1-F1
#
_entry.id   AF-U1HTG1-F1
#
_cell.length_a   1.000
_cell.length_b   1.000
_cell.length_c   1.000
_cell.angle_alpha   90.00
_cell.angle_beta   90.00
_cell.angle_gamma   90.00
#
_symmetry.space_group_name_H-M   'P 1'
#
loop_
_entity.id
_entity.type
_entity.pdbx_description
1 polymer ?
#
loop_
_entity_poly.entity_id
_entity_poly.type
_entity_poly.pdbx_seq_one_letter_code
_entity_poly.pdbx_strand_id
1 'polypeptide(L)'
;MAAAPVRQWGLTPAISSALPTPADVSLNSALIEELKRQNNYETTLQLLYKVTVEFVKEVCRKKGFSEASIAQFGGKIFPYGSYRLGVYGPGSDIDTLVVAPRQVKREDFFELFPTILKRMVPTKDIGDMTAVPDSFVPIIKMELCGIDIDLIFARIPTLNAIPLHLDLRDTKLLEGMDQAEIKSVNGTRVTDEILGLVPQPKTFRTALRAIKLWAQRRAIYANILGFPGGVAWAMLVARVCQLYPTATGSTIIQKFFFIIGQWSWPSPIMLKAIETGKEKTWNPQIYSGDKKNLMPVITPAYPSMCATFNISKSGKTIILKELKRGEEIVKKIVEGKSPWSALFDRHTFFTQDHRYYLNVISSSNNKDAALAWSGLVESKVRILVMKLEEQADMIELARPFIKGYERVHKVKSDAEADEVKKGSVKHQVLETKTTDETHEPARVVAAETGTVVGDAKNAHAETNGNNEVQTIYTTTFYVGIELTAAATKNLDISFAISFFKNTCTSWQNWQENLHEVNVVPIKCYDLPDDVFDKEKGDVKPTKPKKKAPLSKKAVNSTVQKRSFSDIEKLFYSTIHRNYCLWNEMRSMPSSQAERAMLVAPSKGSNQHRKYHGQYKAWLRWFFSDSWALEYLAMTIAGAALATIFTTLMLYNGKPLNSWPHSIQLNTVLSTLATIMKGFMLMPVCACLSQLKWLWYTRKTKSLQDFQIFDMASRGPWGALQLLFRLKFWQMASIGSIIILLSLASDAFLQQSVSYPLRVHPQSKNIASIPYAQHFNLYDSLAGPPYTTQPLIAAVYDGVFSRNLTRSASSITPYCPTGNCTFPEYASLAVCSNCHNVSSLLRVTHEPDQISGISKYSLPNGHSLTSESTIFGYLSINASTGPSTLRSNHLELNSDTLSKYQSPGTITNVSVITGGDPSEPWAYTAWDCVLAFCAKSYQASQSLSYFNETPLDVFEGLQSATFSLNSTDDLETFFFDVPSTYLTTIGSRNRTFSVNTPSLEALQDSLGTTLLGDTGRNEMGQFAFTNGIAQGFYNNGVKNVKTTFANIADALTNAMRVNSQEHVEGTVLVVEPFIQVQWLWLLYPFIVVTLSMVFLGLTVWRTRRSEVPSWRSSILAVMEHGVNSSIQEDTSSDLHNGINGDLATAAGKEKVGDLEVWAEEVSVRLRSRGLWGKGFGLTVT
;
A
#
# COMPACT_ATOMS: atom_id res chain seq x y z
N MET A 1 -34.10 -29.91 -9.76
CA MET A 1 -34.23 -28.67 -8.96
C MET A 1 -32.99 -27.82 -9.25
N ALA A 2 -33.14 -26.71 -9.96
CA ALA A 2 -32.03 -25.79 -10.19
C ALA A 2 -31.57 -25.21 -8.85
N ALA A 3 -30.27 -25.25 -8.56
CA ALA A 3 -29.71 -24.63 -7.37
C ALA A 3 -30.03 -23.13 -7.39
N ALA A 4 -30.58 -22.60 -6.30
CA ALA A 4 -30.89 -21.18 -6.19
C ALA A 4 -29.62 -20.34 -6.46
N PRO A 5 -29.72 -19.23 -7.21
CA PRO A 5 -28.57 -18.40 -7.53
C PRO A 5 -27.88 -17.91 -6.24
N VAL A 6 -26.59 -18.22 -6.10
CA VAL A 6 -25.79 -17.80 -4.94
C VAL A 6 -25.59 -16.30 -5.02
N ARG A 7 -26.15 -15.55 -4.05
CA ARG A 7 -25.99 -14.09 -3.96
C ARG A 7 -24.50 -13.72 -3.91
N GLN A 8 -24.03 -12.93 -4.87
CA GLN A 8 -22.69 -12.36 -4.86
C GLN A 8 -22.56 -11.29 -3.77
N TRP A 9 -21.46 -11.35 -3.01
CA TRP A 9 -21.15 -10.38 -1.97
C TRP A 9 -19.93 -9.53 -2.37
N GLY A 10 -20.12 -8.21 -2.44
CA GLY A 10 -19.09 -7.26 -2.84
C GLY A 10 -18.78 -7.27 -4.34
N LEU A 11 -17.70 -6.57 -4.71
CA LEU A 11 -17.33 -6.30 -6.11
C LEU A 11 -16.68 -7.48 -6.84
N THR A 12 -16.17 -8.47 -6.10
CA THR A 12 -15.44 -9.62 -6.65
C THR A 12 -16.10 -10.91 -6.17
N PRO A 13 -15.98 -12.01 -6.92
CA PRO A 13 -16.39 -13.33 -6.45
C PRO A 13 -15.71 -13.70 -5.13
N ALA A 14 -16.34 -14.58 -4.34
CA ALA A 14 -15.75 -15.13 -3.12
C ALA A 14 -14.51 -15.96 -3.45
N ILE A 15 -13.47 -15.88 -2.61
CA ILE A 15 -12.24 -16.69 -2.77
C ILE A 15 -12.51 -18.15 -2.39
N SER A 16 -13.36 -18.37 -1.38
CA SER A 16 -13.78 -19.71 -0.97
C SER A 16 -15.17 -19.66 -0.31
N SER A 17 -15.99 -20.66 -0.63
CA SER A 17 -17.30 -20.90 0.00
C SER A 17 -17.31 -22.18 0.83
N ALA A 18 -16.13 -22.68 1.24
CA ALA A 18 -16.00 -23.91 2.03
C ALA A 18 -16.73 -23.79 3.38
N LEU A 19 -17.39 -24.87 3.80
CA LEU A 19 -18.01 -24.94 5.12
C LEU A 19 -16.93 -25.09 6.22
N PRO A 20 -17.18 -24.58 7.44
CA PRO A 20 -16.24 -24.71 8.55
C PRO A 20 -15.97 -26.17 8.90
N THR A 21 -14.72 -26.50 9.19
CA THR A 21 -14.37 -27.81 9.74
C THR A 21 -14.70 -27.91 11.24
N PRO A 22 -14.82 -29.11 11.82
CA PRO A 22 -15.03 -29.26 13.27
C PRO A 22 -13.96 -28.55 14.13
N ALA A 23 -12.71 -28.47 13.65
CA ALA A 23 -11.63 -27.74 14.30
C ALA A 23 -11.88 -26.21 14.30
N ASP A 24 -12.42 -25.66 13.21
CA ASP A 24 -12.76 -24.23 13.10
C ASP A 24 -13.87 -23.83 14.08
N VAL A 25 -14.84 -24.73 14.29
CA VAL A 25 -15.96 -24.54 15.25
C VAL A 25 -15.45 -24.55 16.69
N SER A 26 -14.51 -25.43 17.02
CA SER A 26 -13.85 -25.47 18.34
C SER A 26 -13.07 -24.17 18.63
N LEU A 27 -12.30 -23.68 17.66
CA LEU A 27 -11.55 -22.42 17.80
C LEU A 27 -12.46 -21.19 17.94
N ASN A 28 -13.59 -21.18 17.24
CA ASN A 28 -14.59 -20.12 17.35
C ASN A 28 -15.29 -20.11 18.72
N SER A 29 -15.48 -21.28 19.34
CA SER A 29 -16.07 -21.40 20.67
C SER A 29 -15.16 -20.81 21.76
N ALA A 30 -13.85 -21.09 21.69
CA ALA A 30 -12.85 -20.50 22.59
C ALA A 30 -12.75 -18.96 22.48
N LEU A 31 -12.91 -18.41 21.26
CA LEU A 31 -12.95 -16.96 21.03
C LEU A 31 -14.21 -16.31 21.65
N ILE A 32 -15.37 -16.95 21.51
CA ILE A 32 -16.63 -16.43 22.05
C ILE A 32 -16.62 -16.44 23.58
N GLU A 33 -16.03 -17.45 24.22
CA GLU A 33 -15.88 -17.49 25.69
C GLU A 33 -15.05 -16.32 26.23
N GLU A 34 -13.95 -15.95 25.57
CA GLU A 34 -13.15 -14.79 25.97
C GLU A 34 -13.91 -13.46 25.78
N LEU A 35 -14.70 -13.34 24.69
CA LEU A 35 -15.49 -12.13 24.43
C LEU A 35 -16.71 -11.97 25.35
N LYS A 36 -17.29 -13.07 25.83
CA LYS A 36 -18.44 -13.06 26.76
C LYS A 36 -18.06 -12.64 28.18
N ARG A 37 -16.78 -12.73 28.57
CA ARG A 37 -16.29 -12.35 29.90
C ARG A 37 -16.40 -10.84 30.18
N GLN A 38 -16.66 -10.00 29.18
CA GLN A 38 -16.62 -8.52 29.27
C GLN A 38 -18.01 -7.86 29.10
N ASN A 39 -18.99 -8.29 29.91
CA ASN A 39 -20.45 -8.09 29.79
C ASN A 39 -21.04 -6.66 29.54
N ASN A 40 -22.33 -6.67 29.16
CA ASN A 40 -23.22 -5.73 28.42
C ASN A 40 -24.11 -4.75 29.30
N TYR A 41 -24.88 -3.74 28.80
CA TYR A 41 -26.34 -3.76 28.42
C TYR A 41 -26.99 -2.37 28.07
N GLU A 42 -28.31 -2.38 27.73
CA GLU A 42 -29.04 -1.67 26.64
C GLU A 42 -30.24 -0.74 27.05
N THR A 43 -30.26 -0.12 28.25
CA THR A 43 -31.46 0.58 28.79
C THR A 43 -31.67 2.06 28.40
N THR A 44 -30.62 2.76 27.95
CA THR A 44 -30.63 4.24 27.85
C THR A 44 -31.30 4.82 26.59
N LEU A 45 -31.37 4.06 25.49
CA LEU A 45 -31.90 4.54 24.20
C LEU A 45 -33.42 4.79 24.19
N GLN A 46 -34.19 4.05 24.98
CA GLN A 46 -35.65 4.26 25.05
C GLN A 46 -36.01 5.61 25.66
N LEU A 47 -35.19 6.11 26.58
CA LEU A 47 -35.35 7.43 27.19
C LEU A 47 -35.11 8.54 26.16
N LEU A 48 -34.01 8.45 25.41
CA LEU A 48 -33.66 9.39 24.33
C LEU A 48 -34.71 9.44 23.22
N TYR A 49 -35.32 8.30 22.89
CA TYR A 49 -36.42 8.26 21.93
C TYR A 49 -37.63 9.07 22.42
N LYS A 50 -38.02 8.91 23.69
CA LYS A 50 -39.13 9.68 24.29
C LYS A 50 -38.83 11.18 24.30
N VAL A 51 -37.62 11.56 24.69
CA VAL A 51 -37.16 12.97 24.68
C VAL A 51 -37.20 13.55 23.27
N THR A 52 -36.79 12.77 22.27
CA THR A 52 -36.82 13.17 20.85
C THR A 52 -38.24 13.42 20.35
N VAL A 53 -39.18 12.54 20.69
CA VAL A 53 -40.60 12.72 20.32
C VAL A 53 -41.18 13.96 21.00
N GLU A 54 -40.89 14.20 22.28
CA GLU A 54 -41.38 15.40 22.96
C GLU A 54 -40.73 16.68 22.42
N PHE A 55 -39.44 16.62 22.07
CA PHE A 55 -38.75 17.70 21.39
C PHE A 55 -39.46 18.14 20.09
N VAL A 56 -39.80 17.20 19.21
CA VAL A 56 -40.52 17.56 17.96
C VAL A 56 -41.87 18.18 18.27
N LYS A 57 -42.61 17.66 19.28
CA LYS A 57 -43.89 18.24 19.68
C LYS A 57 -43.77 19.67 20.18
N GLU A 58 -42.81 19.97 21.05
CA GLU A 58 -42.63 21.32 21.59
C GLU A 58 -42.22 22.34 20.52
N VAL A 59 -41.36 21.94 19.59
CA VAL A 59 -41.02 22.79 18.43
C VAL A 59 -42.25 23.10 17.59
N CYS A 60 -43.08 22.10 17.31
CA CYS A 60 -44.30 22.29 16.52
C CYS A 60 -45.37 23.10 17.27
N ARG A 61 -45.49 22.97 18.60
CA ARG A 61 -46.34 23.85 19.42
C ARG A 61 -45.88 25.30 19.35
N LYS A 62 -44.57 25.56 19.50
CA LYS A 62 -43.98 26.91 19.41
C LYS A 62 -44.21 27.55 18.04
N LYS A 63 -44.34 26.74 16.99
CA LYS A 63 -44.62 27.19 15.60
C LYS A 63 -46.12 27.27 15.25
N GLY A 64 -47.02 27.03 16.21
CA GLY A 64 -48.47 27.22 16.04
C GLY A 64 -49.21 26.11 15.30
N PHE A 65 -48.67 24.89 15.23
CA PHE A 65 -49.37 23.74 14.64
C PHE A 65 -50.47 23.21 15.59
N SER A 66 -51.54 22.62 15.04
CA SER A 66 -52.61 22.01 15.84
C SER A 66 -52.18 20.71 16.50
N GLU A 67 -52.74 20.37 17.67
CA GLU A 67 -52.41 19.13 18.41
C GLU A 67 -52.66 17.86 17.57
N ALA A 68 -53.67 17.87 16.69
CA ALA A 68 -53.94 16.77 15.77
C ALA A 68 -52.80 16.55 14.75
N SER A 69 -52.20 17.62 14.23
CA SER A 69 -51.05 17.54 13.32
C SER A 69 -49.76 17.19 14.07
N ILE A 70 -49.57 17.74 15.27
CA ILE A 70 -48.41 17.47 16.13
C ILE A 70 -48.28 15.97 16.46
N ALA A 71 -49.40 15.29 16.73
CA ALA A 71 -49.40 13.86 17.00
C ALA A 71 -48.89 13.00 15.83
N GLN A 72 -48.92 13.53 14.60
CA GLN A 72 -48.55 12.79 13.38
C GLN A 72 -47.12 13.05 12.91
N PHE A 73 -46.48 14.15 13.32
CA PHE A 73 -45.15 14.53 12.83
C PHE A 73 -44.02 13.58 13.27
N GLY A 74 -44.17 12.93 14.42
CA GLY A 74 -43.24 11.89 14.89
C GLY A 74 -41.84 12.40 15.21
N GLY A 75 -40.84 11.54 15.12
CA GLY A 75 -39.44 11.80 15.46
C GLY A 75 -38.75 10.50 15.83
N LYS A 76 -37.50 10.32 15.42
CA LYS A 76 -36.81 9.03 15.59
C LYS A 76 -35.34 9.20 15.90
N ILE A 77 -34.81 8.30 16.72
CA ILE A 77 -33.38 8.18 16.94
C ILE A 77 -32.82 6.98 16.17
N PHE A 78 -31.60 7.12 15.69
CA PHE A 78 -30.85 6.08 15.01
C PHE A 78 -29.49 5.95 15.66
N PRO A 79 -29.25 4.91 16.48
CA PRO A 79 -27.90 4.62 16.91
C PRO A 79 -27.08 4.19 15.69
N TYR A 80 -25.82 4.62 15.63
CA TYR A 80 -24.87 4.20 14.60
C TYR A 80 -23.55 3.76 15.24
N GLY A 81 -22.51 3.58 14.42
CA GLY A 81 -21.17 3.31 14.94
C GLY A 81 -21.07 1.96 15.67
N SER A 82 -20.22 1.91 16.69
CA SER A 82 -19.85 0.65 17.34
C SER A 82 -21.01 -0.04 18.06
N TYR A 83 -21.91 0.77 18.63
CA TYR A 83 -23.13 0.32 19.29
C TYR A 83 -24.05 -0.40 18.30
N ARG A 84 -24.41 0.26 17.20
CA ARG A 84 -25.30 -0.29 16.17
C ARG A 84 -24.73 -1.49 15.43
N LEU A 85 -23.40 -1.52 15.22
CA LEU A 85 -22.72 -2.72 14.69
C LEU A 85 -22.79 -3.90 15.67
N GLY A 86 -23.03 -3.67 16.96
CA GLY A 86 -23.05 -4.69 18.01
C GLY A 86 -21.64 -5.10 18.46
N VAL A 87 -20.67 -4.18 18.41
CA VAL A 87 -19.24 -4.42 18.71
C VAL A 87 -18.66 -3.37 19.67
N TYR A 88 -19.52 -2.77 20.49
CA TYR A 88 -19.15 -1.93 21.62
C TYR A 88 -18.60 -2.76 22.77
N GLY A 89 -17.81 -2.14 23.65
CA GLY A 89 -17.29 -2.72 24.89
C GLY A 89 -17.59 -1.82 26.10
N PRO A 90 -17.20 -2.22 27.31
CA PRO A 90 -17.30 -1.39 28.50
C PRO A 90 -16.59 -0.04 28.29
N GLY A 91 -17.29 1.07 28.49
CA GLY A 91 -16.77 2.43 28.26
C GLY A 91 -16.81 2.91 26.80
N SER A 92 -17.49 2.20 25.89
CA SER A 92 -17.76 2.74 24.54
C SER A 92 -18.92 3.73 24.58
N ASP A 93 -18.77 4.81 23.82
CA ASP A 93 -19.79 5.81 23.54
C ASP A 93 -20.95 5.26 22.69
N ILE A 94 -22.13 5.89 22.85
CA ILE A 94 -23.30 5.63 22.02
C ILE A 94 -23.51 6.80 21.05
N ASP A 95 -22.94 6.63 19.86
CA ASP A 95 -23.24 7.39 18.65
C ASP A 95 -24.74 7.35 18.30
N THR A 96 -25.46 8.47 18.40
CA THR A 96 -26.90 8.54 18.13
C THR A 96 -27.29 9.74 17.27
N LEU A 97 -28.00 9.47 16.18
CA LEU A 97 -28.59 10.48 15.30
C LEU A 97 -30.05 10.72 15.65
N VAL A 98 -30.41 11.98 15.91
CA VAL A 98 -31.78 12.45 16.05
C VAL A 98 -32.29 12.90 14.69
N VAL A 99 -33.39 12.30 14.22
CA VAL A 99 -34.04 12.60 12.95
C VAL A 99 -35.41 13.23 13.18
N ALA A 100 -35.60 14.41 12.58
CA ALA A 100 -36.81 15.21 12.71
C ALA A 100 -37.40 15.62 11.34
N PRO A 101 -38.71 15.92 11.28
CA PRO A 101 -39.39 16.28 10.03
C PRO A 101 -39.07 17.73 9.62
N ARG A 102 -39.45 18.13 8.39
CA ARG A 102 -39.04 19.40 7.75
C ARG A 102 -39.27 20.69 8.58
N GLN A 103 -40.19 20.65 9.53
CA GLN A 103 -40.61 21.76 10.37
C GLN A 103 -39.59 22.04 11.51
N VAL A 104 -38.75 21.08 11.88
CA VAL A 104 -37.82 21.17 13.01
C VAL A 104 -36.42 21.46 12.51
N LYS A 105 -35.83 22.59 12.89
CA LYS A 105 -34.51 23.03 12.43
C LYS A 105 -33.41 22.69 13.44
N ARG A 106 -32.16 22.82 13.00
CA ARG A 106 -30.97 22.60 13.84
C ARG A 106 -30.90 23.58 15.01
N GLU A 107 -31.30 24.83 14.82
CA GLU A 107 -31.30 25.83 15.88
C GLU A 107 -32.27 25.42 17.01
N ASP A 108 -33.42 24.85 16.64
CA ASP A 108 -34.39 24.33 17.60
C ASP A 108 -33.77 23.18 18.44
N PHE A 109 -32.96 22.32 17.82
CA PHE A 109 -32.29 21.20 18.50
C PHE A 109 -31.32 21.69 19.58
N PHE A 110 -30.48 22.67 19.29
CA PHE A 110 -29.53 23.19 20.28
C PHE A 110 -30.20 24.09 21.35
N GLU A 111 -31.31 24.76 21.03
CA GLU A 111 -32.06 25.59 21.98
C GLU A 111 -32.88 24.74 22.97
N LEU A 112 -33.67 23.80 22.46
CA LEU A 112 -34.73 23.14 23.23
C LEU A 112 -34.34 21.75 23.72
N PHE A 113 -33.58 20.96 22.96
CA PHE A 113 -33.29 19.57 23.32
C PHE A 113 -32.59 19.43 24.69
N PRO A 114 -31.53 20.22 25.03
CA PRO A 114 -30.90 20.18 26.35
C PRO A 114 -31.87 20.50 27.49
N THR A 115 -32.75 21.48 27.28
CA THR A 115 -33.73 21.94 28.27
C THR A 115 -34.79 20.88 28.53
N ILE A 116 -35.28 20.23 27.47
CA ILE A 116 -36.27 19.15 27.54
C ILE A 116 -35.67 17.93 28.24
N LEU A 117 -34.42 17.57 27.91
CA LEU A 117 -33.73 16.46 28.55
C LEU A 117 -33.60 16.68 30.06
N LYS A 118 -33.15 17.87 30.49
CA LYS A 118 -33.04 18.24 31.92
C LYS A 118 -34.38 18.23 32.66
N ARG A 119 -35.50 18.42 31.95
CA ARG A 119 -36.86 18.39 32.52
C ARG A 119 -37.42 16.97 32.61
N MET A 120 -37.12 16.11 31.63
CA MET A 120 -37.69 14.77 31.52
C MET A 120 -36.88 13.69 32.25
N VAL A 121 -35.62 13.96 32.58
CA VAL A 121 -34.70 13.01 33.20
C VAL A 121 -34.26 13.52 34.58
N PRO A 122 -34.19 12.67 35.62
CA PRO A 122 -33.70 13.08 36.93
C PRO A 122 -32.28 13.65 36.83
N THR A 123 -31.99 14.75 37.54
CA THR A 123 -30.71 15.46 37.46
C THR A 123 -29.50 14.59 37.83
N LYS A 124 -29.69 13.57 38.66
CA LYS A 124 -28.66 12.59 39.05
C LYS A 124 -28.23 11.65 37.92
N ASP A 125 -29.07 11.51 36.89
CA ASP A 125 -28.84 10.58 35.77
C ASP A 125 -28.28 11.33 34.54
N ILE A 126 -28.07 12.65 34.63
CA ILE A 126 -27.40 13.46 33.62
C ILE A 126 -26.04 13.89 34.21
N GLY A 127 -24.94 13.44 33.59
CA GLY A 127 -23.60 13.92 33.90
C GLY A 127 -23.28 15.19 33.12
N ASP A 128 -22.02 15.36 32.70
CA ASP A 128 -21.62 16.54 31.95
C ASP A 128 -22.28 16.57 30.56
N MET A 129 -22.69 17.76 30.10
CA MET A 129 -23.32 17.96 28.79
C MET A 129 -22.76 19.19 28.11
N THR A 130 -22.25 18.99 26.90
CA THR A 130 -21.53 19.99 26.11
C THR A 130 -22.11 20.06 24.69
N ALA A 131 -22.69 21.21 24.34
CA ALA A 131 -23.31 21.45 23.04
C ALA A 131 -22.39 22.26 22.10
N VAL A 132 -22.26 21.80 20.86
CA VAL A 132 -21.30 22.34 19.88
C VAL A 132 -22.00 22.55 18.53
N PRO A 133 -22.64 23.71 18.34
CA PRO A 133 -23.40 23.99 17.12
C PRO A 133 -22.51 24.29 15.90
N ASP A 134 -21.30 24.83 16.12
CA ASP A 134 -20.42 25.37 15.07
C ASP A 134 -19.37 24.38 14.54
N SER A 135 -19.47 23.09 14.90
CA SER A 135 -18.52 22.06 14.46
C SER A 135 -18.80 21.53 13.04
N PHE A 136 -17.81 20.82 12.46
CA PHE A 136 -17.94 20.20 11.13
C PHE A 136 -19.15 19.24 11.02
N VAL A 137 -19.47 18.56 12.11
CA VAL A 137 -20.74 17.86 12.38
C VAL A 137 -21.26 18.40 13.71
N PRO A 138 -22.33 19.21 13.72
CA PRO A 138 -22.91 19.76 14.94
C PRO A 138 -23.34 18.65 15.91
N ILE A 139 -22.90 18.73 17.16
CA ILE A 139 -23.00 17.63 18.12
C ILE A 139 -23.31 18.13 19.54
N ILE A 140 -24.04 17.33 20.31
CA ILE A 140 -24.18 17.45 21.76
C ILE A 140 -23.55 16.19 22.36
N LYS A 141 -22.44 16.35 23.07
CA LYS A 141 -21.80 15.27 23.82
C LYS A 141 -22.29 15.33 25.26
N MET A 142 -22.71 14.19 25.82
CA MET A 142 -23.15 14.16 27.20
C MET A 142 -22.90 12.81 27.86
N GLU A 143 -22.92 12.78 29.19
CA GLU A 143 -23.06 11.56 29.96
C GLU A 143 -24.53 11.40 30.41
N LEU A 144 -25.15 10.26 30.09
CA LEU A 144 -26.52 9.94 30.47
C LEU A 144 -26.57 8.54 31.10
N CYS A 145 -26.97 8.47 32.37
CA CYS A 145 -27.01 7.26 33.19
C CYS A 145 -25.64 6.55 33.29
N GLY A 146 -24.54 7.31 33.36
CA GLY A 146 -23.18 6.76 33.40
C GLY A 146 -22.66 6.27 32.04
N ILE A 147 -23.29 6.70 30.94
CA ILE A 147 -22.93 6.31 29.57
C ILE A 147 -22.68 7.56 28.74
N ASP A 148 -21.55 7.60 28.04
CA ASP A 148 -21.23 8.66 27.09
C ASP A 148 -22.11 8.55 25.84
N ILE A 149 -22.76 9.65 25.47
CA ILE A 149 -23.68 9.74 24.34
C ILE A 149 -23.32 10.93 23.47
N ASP A 150 -23.11 10.62 22.19
CA ASP A 150 -22.84 11.59 21.14
C ASP A 150 -24.11 11.77 20.31
N LEU A 151 -24.81 12.90 20.52
CA LEU A 151 -26.04 13.25 19.81
C LEU A 151 -25.77 14.20 18.65
N ILE A 152 -26.06 13.74 17.45
CA ILE A 152 -26.07 14.55 16.23
C ILE A 152 -27.49 14.69 15.70
N PHE A 153 -27.74 15.71 14.88
CA PHE A 153 -29.08 16.04 14.41
C PHE A 153 -29.15 16.14 12.90
N ALA A 154 -30.22 15.59 12.31
CA ALA A 154 -30.58 15.82 10.92
C ALA A 154 -32.09 16.01 10.74
N ARG A 155 -32.45 17.02 9.95
CA ARG A 155 -33.80 17.20 9.45
C ARG A 155 -33.93 16.53 8.09
N ILE A 156 -35.07 15.87 7.82
CA ILE A 156 -35.40 15.34 6.48
C ILE A 156 -36.32 16.34 5.76
N PRO A 157 -35.84 17.14 4.79
CA PRO A 157 -36.63 18.22 4.19
C PRO A 157 -37.81 17.72 3.36
N THR A 158 -37.69 16.53 2.78
CA THR A 158 -38.70 15.90 1.93
C THR A 158 -39.87 15.30 2.71
N LEU A 159 -39.75 15.16 4.04
CA LEU A 159 -40.76 14.49 4.88
C LEU A 159 -41.47 15.48 5.81
N ASN A 160 -42.80 15.48 5.74
CA ASN A 160 -43.66 16.23 6.66
C ASN A 160 -43.79 15.56 8.04
N ALA A 161 -43.59 14.24 8.09
CA ALA A 161 -43.68 13.41 9.27
C ALA A 161 -42.64 12.28 9.17
N ILE A 162 -42.07 11.85 10.30
CA ILE A 162 -41.07 10.77 10.34
C ILE A 162 -41.77 9.42 10.56
N PRO A 163 -41.74 8.49 9.57
CA PRO A 163 -42.38 7.20 9.72
C PRO A 163 -41.60 6.27 10.66
N LEU A 164 -42.33 5.37 11.34
CA LEU A 164 -41.74 4.42 12.30
C LEU A 164 -40.67 3.52 11.65
N HIS A 165 -40.91 3.09 10.41
CA HIS A 165 -40.01 2.24 9.62
C HIS A 165 -39.16 3.02 8.59
N LEU A 166 -38.75 4.25 8.93
CA LEU A 166 -37.83 5.02 8.08
C LEU A 166 -36.49 4.29 7.90
N ASP A 167 -36.09 4.10 6.63
CA ASP A 167 -34.78 3.58 6.21
C ASP A 167 -33.95 4.72 5.62
N LEU A 168 -32.84 5.05 6.27
CA LEU A 168 -31.99 6.18 5.87
C LEU A 168 -31.08 5.88 4.68
N ARG A 169 -31.05 4.63 4.17
CA ARG A 169 -30.22 4.25 3.02
C ARG A 169 -30.70 4.87 1.70
N ASP A 170 -31.98 5.22 1.60
CA ASP A 170 -32.54 5.88 0.41
C ASP A 170 -31.82 7.21 0.16
N THR A 171 -31.19 7.34 -1.01
CA THR A 171 -30.44 8.53 -1.42
C THR A 171 -31.35 9.74 -1.67
N LYS A 172 -32.63 9.52 -1.97
CA LYS A 172 -33.62 10.61 -2.17
C LYS A 172 -33.85 11.43 -0.91
N LEU A 173 -33.63 10.84 0.27
CA LEU A 173 -33.76 11.55 1.54
C LEU A 173 -32.70 12.64 1.72
N LEU A 174 -31.60 12.60 0.94
CA LEU A 174 -30.55 13.62 0.98
C LEU A 174 -30.92 14.90 0.22
N GLU A 175 -32.01 14.88 -0.56
CA GLU A 175 -32.42 16.04 -1.34
C GLU A 175 -32.84 17.22 -0.45
N GLY A 176 -32.23 18.38 -0.68
CA GLY A 176 -32.50 19.60 0.07
C GLY A 176 -31.84 19.69 1.44
N MET A 177 -31.06 18.67 1.85
CA MET A 177 -30.25 18.73 3.08
C MET A 177 -29.04 19.63 2.89
N ASP A 178 -28.62 20.28 3.98
CA ASP A 178 -27.34 20.98 4.00
C ASP A 178 -26.15 20.01 4.20
N GLN A 179 -24.93 20.50 4.01
CA GLN A 179 -23.72 19.67 4.12
C GLN A 179 -23.49 19.10 5.53
N ALA A 180 -23.96 19.75 6.59
CA ALA A 180 -23.83 19.27 7.96
C ALA A 180 -24.87 18.18 8.29
N GLU A 181 -26.09 18.29 7.75
CA GLU A 181 -27.15 17.27 7.77
C GLU A 181 -26.69 16.02 7.01
N ILE A 182 -26.16 16.17 5.79
CA ILE A 182 -25.65 15.03 4.99
C ILE A 182 -24.57 14.26 5.77
N LYS A 183 -23.61 14.97 6.38
CA LYS A 183 -22.58 14.34 7.22
C LYS A 183 -23.16 13.64 8.45
N SER A 184 -24.18 14.22 9.08
CA SER A 184 -24.82 13.66 10.25
C SER A 184 -25.55 12.35 9.93
N VAL A 185 -26.25 12.29 8.79
CA VAL A 185 -26.96 11.07 8.36
C VAL A 185 -26.00 9.97 7.88
N ASN A 186 -24.85 10.35 7.32
CA ASN A 186 -23.87 9.41 6.75
C ASN A 186 -23.35 8.37 7.76
N GLY A 187 -23.15 8.73 9.03
CA GLY A 187 -22.71 7.76 10.06
C GLY A 187 -23.65 6.57 10.17
N THR A 188 -24.96 6.83 10.20
CA THR A 188 -26.00 5.79 10.24
C THR A 188 -26.07 5.02 8.93
N ARG A 189 -26.08 5.73 7.79
CA ARG A 189 -26.13 5.11 6.46
C ARG A 189 -24.99 4.12 6.23
N VAL A 190 -23.75 4.51 6.56
CA VAL A 190 -22.56 3.67 6.43
C VAL A 190 -22.68 2.42 7.30
N THR A 191 -23.15 2.58 8.53
CA THR A 191 -23.29 1.48 9.49
C THR A 191 -24.29 0.44 9.00
N ASP A 192 -25.47 0.88 8.56
CA ASP A 192 -26.51 -0.02 8.05
C ASP A 192 -26.12 -0.65 6.69
N GLU A 193 -25.39 0.09 5.84
CA GLU A 193 -24.80 -0.46 4.60
C GLU A 193 -23.79 -1.57 4.89
N ILE A 194 -22.88 -1.38 5.85
CA ILE A 194 -21.93 -2.45 6.26
C ILE A 194 -22.69 -3.70 6.69
N LEU A 195 -23.71 -3.57 7.52
CA LEU A 195 -24.53 -4.70 7.96
C LEU A 195 -25.31 -5.36 6.81
N GLY A 196 -25.74 -4.58 5.82
CA GLY A 196 -26.40 -5.09 4.61
C GLY A 196 -25.46 -5.76 3.59
N LEU A 197 -24.14 -5.51 3.70
CA LEU A 197 -23.10 -5.98 2.78
C LEU A 197 -22.26 -7.15 3.32
N VAL A 198 -22.52 -7.61 4.55
CA VAL A 198 -21.86 -8.78 5.15
C VAL A 198 -22.74 -10.04 5.05
N PRO A 199 -22.17 -11.21 4.68
CA PRO A 199 -22.94 -12.45 4.55
C PRO A 199 -23.54 -12.95 5.86
N GLN A 200 -22.76 -12.88 6.96
CA GLN A 200 -23.16 -13.37 8.28
C GLN A 200 -22.82 -12.33 9.36
N PRO A 201 -23.81 -11.54 9.83
CA PRO A 201 -23.57 -10.47 10.82
C PRO A 201 -22.98 -10.95 12.14
N LYS A 202 -23.34 -12.15 12.62
CA LYS A 202 -22.81 -12.72 13.88
C LYS A 202 -21.30 -13.01 13.79
N THR A 203 -20.89 -13.63 12.69
CA THR A 203 -19.48 -13.92 12.38
C THR A 203 -18.68 -12.62 12.24
N PHE A 204 -19.22 -11.67 11.46
CA PHE A 204 -18.64 -10.33 11.31
C PHE A 204 -18.42 -9.63 12.65
N ARG A 205 -19.44 -9.61 13.53
CA ARG A 205 -19.33 -9.00 14.88
C ARG A 205 -18.24 -9.65 15.72
N THR A 206 -18.16 -10.98 15.69
CA THR A 206 -17.17 -11.74 16.46
C THR A 206 -15.75 -11.39 16.00
N ALA A 207 -15.51 -11.41 14.69
CA ALA A 207 -14.23 -11.04 14.12
C ALA A 207 -13.89 -9.56 14.38
N LEU A 208 -14.84 -8.65 14.21
CA LEU A 208 -14.63 -7.23 14.41
C LEU A 208 -14.32 -6.88 15.88
N ARG A 209 -14.97 -7.53 16.85
CA ARG A 209 -14.62 -7.37 18.28
C ARG A 209 -13.17 -7.76 18.54
N ALA A 210 -12.72 -8.89 18.01
CA ALA A 210 -11.34 -9.34 18.13
C ALA A 210 -10.35 -8.36 17.48
N ILE A 211 -10.63 -7.89 16.26
CA ILE A 211 -9.76 -6.93 15.56
C ILE A 211 -9.73 -5.58 16.26
N LYS A 212 -10.85 -5.07 16.79
CA LYS A 212 -10.87 -3.84 17.58
C LYS A 212 -10.01 -3.96 18.83
N LEU A 213 -10.20 -5.04 19.61
CA LEU A 213 -9.41 -5.29 20.81
C LEU A 213 -7.92 -5.39 20.48
N TRP A 214 -7.57 -6.14 19.43
CA TRP A 214 -6.21 -6.23 18.93
C TRP A 214 -5.64 -4.85 18.57
N ALA A 215 -6.33 -4.07 17.75
CA ALA A 215 -5.85 -2.76 17.30
C ALA A 215 -5.65 -1.78 18.47
N GLN A 216 -6.54 -1.80 19.46
CA GLN A 216 -6.40 -1.01 20.70
C GLN A 216 -5.18 -1.47 21.51
N ARG A 217 -5.05 -2.79 21.76
CA ARG A 217 -3.91 -3.35 22.52
C ARG A 217 -2.57 -3.12 21.85
N ARG A 218 -2.54 -3.09 20.51
CA ARG A 218 -1.34 -2.83 19.71
C ARG A 218 -1.08 -1.34 19.44
N ALA A 219 -1.89 -0.44 20.01
CA ALA A 219 -1.75 1.01 19.88
C ALA A 219 -1.75 1.49 18.41
N ILE A 220 -2.73 1.00 17.63
CA ILE A 220 -2.97 1.36 16.22
C ILE A 220 -4.46 1.66 15.95
N TYR A 221 -5.17 2.19 16.95
CA TYR A 221 -6.59 2.57 16.89
C TYR A 221 -6.74 4.04 17.29
N ALA A 222 -6.64 4.96 16.33
CA ALA A 222 -6.84 6.41 16.53
C ALA A 222 -6.83 7.18 15.18
N ASN A 223 -8.00 7.55 14.64
CA ASN A 223 -8.08 8.30 13.36
C ASN A 223 -7.42 9.67 13.40
N ILE A 224 -7.55 10.37 14.53
CA ILE A 224 -6.96 11.70 14.75
C ILE A 224 -5.43 11.67 14.66
N LEU A 225 -4.80 10.57 15.09
CA LEU A 225 -3.35 10.37 15.11
C LEU A 225 -2.82 9.61 13.87
N GLY A 226 -3.66 9.36 12.87
CA GLY A 226 -3.24 8.75 11.61
C GLY A 226 -3.25 7.22 11.58
N PHE A 227 -4.06 6.59 12.44
CA PHE A 227 -4.36 5.15 12.41
C PHE A 227 -5.83 4.90 12.05
N PRO A 228 -6.26 3.69 11.65
CA PRO A 228 -7.66 3.45 11.32
C PRO A 228 -8.56 3.59 12.56
N GLY A 229 -9.69 4.28 12.40
CA GLY A 229 -10.77 4.35 13.40
C GLY A 229 -11.72 3.14 13.31
N GLY A 230 -12.75 3.13 14.16
CA GLY A 230 -13.69 1.99 14.27
C GLY A 230 -14.37 1.60 12.96
N VAL A 231 -14.87 2.58 12.19
CA VAL A 231 -15.55 2.35 10.91
C VAL A 231 -14.59 1.78 9.86
N ALA A 232 -13.33 2.24 9.83
CA ALA A 232 -12.32 1.72 8.91
C ALA A 232 -12.01 0.24 9.21
N TRP A 233 -11.80 -0.11 10.49
CA TRP A 233 -11.62 -1.52 10.89
C TRP A 233 -12.84 -2.38 10.56
N ALA A 234 -14.06 -1.85 10.75
CA ALA A 234 -15.30 -2.53 10.38
C ALA A 234 -15.35 -2.85 8.87
N MET A 235 -14.99 -1.90 8.01
CA MET A 235 -14.97 -2.13 6.56
C MET A 235 -13.89 -3.11 6.13
N LEU A 236 -12.70 -3.07 6.75
CA LEU A 236 -11.65 -4.05 6.49
C LEU A 236 -12.11 -5.48 6.82
N VAL A 237 -12.74 -5.67 7.98
CA VAL A 237 -13.30 -6.98 8.39
C VAL A 237 -14.47 -7.38 7.49
N ALA A 238 -15.37 -6.46 7.15
CA ALA A 238 -16.49 -6.71 6.26
C ALA A 238 -16.03 -7.18 4.88
N ARG A 239 -14.95 -6.59 4.33
CA ARG A 239 -14.38 -7.02 3.05
C ARG A 239 -13.89 -8.47 3.10
N VAL A 240 -13.25 -8.87 4.18
CA VAL A 240 -12.80 -10.27 4.37
C VAL A 240 -14.00 -11.21 4.50
N CYS A 241 -15.08 -10.79 5.17
CA CYS A 241 -16.32 -11.56 5.25
C CYS A 241 -16.96 -11.77 3.87
N GLN A 242 -16.92 -10.78 2.98
CA GLN A 242 -17.41 -10.92 1.59
C GLN A 242 -16.62 -11.98 0.80
N LEU A 243 -15.31 -12.06 1.05
CA LEU A 243 -14.43 -13.02 0.36
C LEU A 243 -14.55 -14.45 0.91
N TYR A 244 -15.05 -14.61 2.14
CA TYR A 244 -15.27 -15.90 2.82
C TYR A 244 -16.66 -15.96 3.49
N PRO A 245 -17.74 -16.06 2.71
CA PRO A 245 -19.11 -15.88 3.20
C PRO A 245 -19.59 -16.93 4.21
N THR A 246 -18.96 -18.09 4.24
CA THR A 246 -19.33 -19.25 5.08
C THR A 246 -18.36 -19.51 6.24
N ALA A 247 -17.28 -18.73 6.36
CA ALA A 247 -16.24 -18.95 7.36
C ALA A 247 -16.67 -18.54 8.79
N THR A 248 -16.03 -19.12 9.81
CA THR A 248 -16.23 -18.77 11.23
C THR A 248 -15.42 -17.52 11.62
N GLY A 249 -15.67 -16.96 12.81
CA GLY A 249 -14.97 -15.77 13.28
C GLY A 249 -13.45 -15.98 13.38
N SER A 250 -13.01 -17.16 13.84
CA SER A 250 -11.59 -17.55 13.90
C SER A 250 -10.93 -17.57 12.52
N THR A 251 -11.58 -18.19 11.53
CA THR A 251 -11.09 -18.23 10.15
C THR A 251 -11.10 -16.83 9.52
N ILE A 252 -12.12 -16.01 9.76
CA ILE A 252 -12.14 -14.61 9.29
C ILE A 252 -10.96 -13.82 9.86
N ILE A 253 -10.63 -13.97 11.14
CA ILE A 253 -9.47 -13.30 11.76
C ILE A 253 -8.16 -13.77 11.11
N GLN A 254 -8.00 -15.07 10.86
CA GLN A 254 -6.83 -15.61 10.14
C GLN A 254 -6.71 -15.02 8.73
N LYS A 255 -7.81 -15.03 7.97
CA LYS A 255 -7.83 -14.49 6.61
C LYS A 255 -7.68 -12.97 6.59
N PHE A 256 -8.10 -12.27 7.65
CA PHE A 256 -7.91 -10.84 7.80
C PHE A 256 -6.43 -10.47 7.80
N PHE A 257 -5.62 -11.10 8.67
CA PHE A 257 -4.19 -10.80 8.73
C PHE A 257 -3.48 -11.14 7.41
N PHE A 258 -3.83 -12.27 6.81
CA PHE A 258 -3.28 -12.70 5.52
C PHE A 258 -3.63 -11.75 4.37
N ILE A 259 -4.91 -11.44 4.17
CA ILE A 259 -5.37 -10.62 3.04
C ILE A 259 -5.00 -9.16 3.21
N ILE A 260 -5.28 -8.58 4.38
CA ILE A 260 -5.03 -7.16 4.62
C ILE A 260 -3.51 -6.89 4.69
N GLY A 261 -2.73 -7.85 5.21
CA GLY A 261 -1.26 -7.78 5.22
C GLY A 261 -0.62 -7.84 3.83
N GLN A 262 -1.23 -8.54 2.87
CA GLN A 262 -0.73 -8.68 1.50
C GLN A 262 -1.44 -7.76 0.48
N TRP A 263 -2.34 -6.90 0.95
CA TRP A 263 -3.11 -6.01 0.07
C TRP A 263 -2.21 -5.02 -0.69
N SER A 264 -2.47 -4.84 -1.98
CA SER A 264 -1.66 -4.02 -2.90
C SER A 264 -1.93 -2.52 -2.76
N TRP A 265 -1.66 -1.96 -1.58
CA TRP A 265 -1.82 -0.53 -1.29
C TRP A 265 -1.02 0.36 -2.26
N PRO A 266 -1.63 1.39 -2.89
CA PRO A 266 -2.84 2.11 -2.46
C PRO A 266 -4.15 1.67 -3.15
N SER A 267 -4.24 0.44 -3.68
CA SER A 267 -5.53 -0.06 -4.22
C SER A 267 -6.64 0.04 -3.16
N PRO A 268 -7.81 0.61 -3.47
CA PRO A 268 -8.83 0.88 -2.47
C PRO A 268 -9.58 -0.39 -2.03
N ILE A 269 -9.92 -0.45 -0.74
CA ILE A 269 -10.88 -1.42 -0.23
C ILE A 269 -12.28 -0.83 -0.35
N MET A 270 -13.13 -1.50 -1.13
CA MET A 270 -14.51 -1.12 -1.40
C MET A 270 -15.44 -2.30 -1.10
N LEU A 271 -16.57 -2.03 -0.44
CA LEU A 271 -17.58 -3.03 -0.11
C LEU A 271 -18.68 -3.16 -1.18
N LYS A 272 -18.93 -2.09 -1.93
CA LYS A 272 -19.82 -2.03 -3.10
C LYS A 272 -19.29 -1.01 -4.11
N ALA A 273 -19.87 -0.96 -5.30
CA ALA A 273 -19.51 0.04 -6.31
C ALA A 273 -19.85 1.46 -5.80
N ILE A 274 -19.02 2.43 -6.16
CA ILE A 274 -19.26 3.84 -5.79
C ILE A 274 -20.43 4.36 -6.62
N GLU A 275 -21.47 4.82 -5.96
CA GLU A 275 -22.64 5.44 -6.59
C GLU A 275 -22.30 6.86 -7.08
N THR A 276 -22.79 7.23 -8.27
CA THR A 276 -22.60 8.57 -8.84
C THR A 276 -23.77 9.50 -8.50
N GLY A 277 -23.48 10.74 -8.16
CA GLY A 277 -24.51 11.76 -7.89
C GLY A 277 -23.94 13.18 -7.87
N LYS A 278 -24.74 14.13 -7.37
CA LYS A 278 -24.38 15.57 -7.33
C LYS A 278 -23.25 15.88 -6.35
N GLU A 279 -23.12 15.11 -5.28
CA GLU A 279 -22.14 15.32 -4.22
C GLU A 279 -20.77 14.75 -4.60
N LYS A 280 -19.72 15.38 -4.07
CA LYS A 280 -18.34 14.92 -4.29
C LYS A 280 -18.15 13.53 -3.68
N THR A 281 -17.85 12.54 -4.51
CA THR A 281 -17.44 11.19 -4.10
C THR A 281 -15.94 10.99 -4.25
N TRP A 282 -15.37 10.08 -3.46
CA TRP A 282 -13.95 9.73 -3.53
C TRP A 282 -13.59 9.23 -4.93
N ASN A 283 -12.69 9.95 -5.60
CA ASN A 283 -12.25 9.61 -6.95
C ASN A 283 -10.82 10.10 -7.20
N PRO A 284 -9.82 9.20 -7.14
CA PRO A 284 -8.40 9.57 -7.30
C PRO A 284 -8.02 9.97 -8.72
N GLN A 285 -8.88 9.74 -9.72
CA GLN A 285 -8.67 10.18 -11.11
C GLN A 285 -9.02 11.66 -11.30
N ILE A 286 -10.01 12.15 -10.54
CA ILE A 286 -10.49 13.54 -10.64
C ILE A 286 -9.81 14.41 -9.58
N TYR A 287 -9.70 13.92 -8.33
CA TYR A 287 -9.23 14.72 -7.21
C TYR A 287 -7.81 14.35 -6.81
N SER A 288 -6.87 15.29 -6.99
CA SER A 288 -5.46 15.12 -6.62
C SER A 288 -5.23 14.83 -5.14
N GLY A 289 -6.14 15.30 -4.26
CA GLY A 289 -6.13 14.98 -2.83
C GLY A 289 -6.35 13.49 -2.57
N ASP A 290 -7.28 12.86 -3.29
CA ASP A 290 -7.63 11.45 -3.13
C ASP A 290 -6.50 10.53 -3.59
N LYS A 291 -5.71 10.97 -4.57
CA LYS A 291 -4.50 10.27 -5.05
C LYS A 291 -3.41 10.16 -3.98
N LYS A 292 -3.41 11.02 -2.96
CA LYS A 292 -2.42 10.99 -1.86
C LYS A 292 -2.76 9.96 -0.78
N ASN A 293 -3.96 9.37 -0.80
CA ASN A 293 -4.37 8.41 0.21
C ASN A 293 -3.54 7.12 0.12
N LEU A 294 -2.79 6.80 1.19
CA LEU A 294 -1.82 5.70 1.20
C LEU A 294 -2.43 4.31 1.39
N MET A 295 -3.54 4.24 2.15
CA MET A 295 -4.29 3.01 2.43
C MET A 295 -5.81 3.27 2.36
N PRO A 296 -6.38 3.56 1.17
CA PRO A 296 -7.76 4.01 1.06
C PRO A 296 -8.79 2.91 1.39
N VAL A 297 -9.64 3.17 2.40
CA VAL A 297 -10.79 2.34 2.76
C VAL A 297 -12.05 3.17 2.57
N ILE A 298 -12.91 2.77 1.64
CA ILE A 298 -13.97 3.63 1.10
C ILE A 298 -15.32 3.28 1.72
N THR A 299 -16.03 4.31 2.20
CA THR A 299 -17.36 4.16 2.79
C THR A 299 -18.38 3.73 1.73
N PRO A 300 -19.23 2.73 2.01
CA PRO A 300 -20.18 2.19 1.03
C PRO A 300 -21.32 3.17 0.74
N ALA A 301 -21.83 3.90 1.73
CA ALA A 301 -22.96 4.81 1.53
C ALA A 301 -22.56 6.02 0.67
N TYR A 302 -23.44 6.41 -0.25
CA TYR A 302 -23.31 7.67 -0.98
C TYR A 302 -23.54 8.89 -0.06
N PRO A 303 -22.72 9.96 -0.17
CA PRO A 303 -21.51 10.05 -1.00
C PRO A 303 -20.32 9.30 -0.38
N SER A 304 -19.70 8.41 -1.17
CA SER A 304 -18.56 7.60 -0.71
C SER A 304 -17.33 8.46 -0.43
N MET A 305 -16.67 8.23 0.71
CA MET A 305 -15.48 8.95 1.17
C MET A 305 -14.40 7.96 1.64
N CYS A 306 -13.14 8.41 1.68
CA CYS A 306 -12.06 7.64 2.29
C CYS A 306 -12.11 7.79 3.82
N ALA A 307 -12.24 6.70 4.57
CA ALA A 307 -12.25 6.69 6.04
C ALA A 307 -10.84 6.73 6.66
N THR A 308 -9.79 6.60 5.85
CA THR A 308 -8.39 6.43 6.27
C THR A 308 -7.46 7.48 5.64
N PHE A 309 -8.01 8.64 5.29
CA PHE A 309 -7.27 9.75 4.67
C PHE A 309 -6.15 10.32 5.56
N ASN A 310 -6.21 10.10 6.87
CA ASN A 310 -5.20 10.56 7.83
C ASN A 310 -3.95 9.67 7.93
N ILE A 311 -3.92 8.50 7.29
CA ILE A 311 -2.78 7.57 7.43
C ILE A 311 -1.51 8.16 6.79
N SER A 312 -0.44 8.28 7.59
CA SER A 312 0.90 8.72 7.16
C SER A 312 1.78 7.57 6.66
N LYS A 313 2.99 7.86 6.16
CA LYS A 313 3.92 6.81 5.70
C LYS A 313 4.39 5.93 6.88
N SER A 314 4.68 6.55 8.03
CA SER A 314 5.00 5.83 9.26
C SER A 314 3.81 5.03 9.74
N GLY A 315 2.62 5.63 9.77
CA GLY A 315 1.36 4.95 10.13
C GLY A 315 1.14 3.68 9.31
N LYS A 316 1.24 3.77 7.97
CA LYS A 316 1.18 2.60 7.06
C LYS A 316 2.22 1.54 7.41
N THR A 317 3.46 1.95 7.63
CA THR A 317 4.56 1.01 7.95
C THR A 317 4.30 0.26 9.25
N ILE A 318 3.81 0.95 10.28
CA ILE A 318 3.48 0.36 11.58
C ILE A 318 2.30 -0.60 11.47
N ILE A 319 1.25 -0.22 10.74
CA ILE A 319 0.08 -1.08 10.50
C ILE A 319 0.52 -2.37 9.80
N LEU A 320 1.37 -2.29 8.77
CA LEU A 320 1.88 -3.47 8.07
C LEU A 320 2.78 -4.34 8.96
N LYS A 321 3.63 -3.74 9.81
CA LYS A 321 4.43 -4.48 10.81
C LYS A 321 3.52 -5.25 11.78
N GLU A 322 2.46 -4.61 12.30
CA GLU A 322 1.52 -5.24 13.23
C GLU A 322 0.61 -6.29 12.57
N LEU A 323 0.19 -6.08 11.31
CA LEU A 323 -0.54 -7.09 10.54
C LEU A 323 0.31 -8.36 10.33
N LYS A 324 1.60 -8.20 9.99
CA LYS A 324 2.54 -9.31 9.86
C LYS A 324 2.74 -10.05 11.20
N ARG A 325 2.92 -9.31 12.29
CA ARG A 325 2.99 -9.89 13.65
C ARG A 325 1.71 -10.69 13.97
N GLY A 326 0.55 -10.12 13.67
CA GLY A 326 -0.74 -10.78 13.85
C GLY A 326 -0.87 -12.08 13.04
N GLU A 327 -0.43 -12.06 11.78
CA GLU A 327 -0.40 -13.25 10.91
C GLU A 327 0.46 -14.38 11.51
N GLU A 328 1.67 -14.06 11.97
CA GLU A 328 2.58 -15.04 12.58
C GLU A 328 2.01 -15.65 13.88
N ILE A 329 1.34 -14.84 14.71
CA ILE A 329 0.70 -15.31 15.95
C ILE A 329 -0.52 -16.17 15.63
N VAL A 330 -1.40 -15.72 14.74
CA VAL A 330 -2.60 -16.48 14.37
C VAL A 330 -2.23 -17.79 13.70
N LYS A 331 -1.14 -17.83 12.91
CA LYS A 331 -0.60 -19.09 12.38
C LYS A 331 -0.22 -20.06 13.50
N LYS A 332 0.46 -19.60 14.56
CA LYS A 332 0.79 -20.42 15.73
C LYS A 332 -0.47 -20.88 16.50
N ILE A 333 -1.50 -20.04 16.58
CA ILE A 333 -2.78 -20.38 17.21
C ILE A 333 -3.47 -21.50 16.44
N VAL A 334 -3.54 -21.40 15.11
CA VAL A 334 -4.13 -22.42 14.23
C VAL A 334 -3.35 -23.74 14.30
N GLU A 335 -2.02 -23.68 14.49
CA GLU A 335 -1.17 -24.87 14.73
C GLU A 335 -1.28 -25.43 16.17
N GLY A 336 -2.08 -24.82 17.06
CA GLY A 336 -2.23 -25.24 18.46
C GLY A 336 -1.04 -24.91 19.36
N LYS A 337 -0.11 -24.05 18.91
CA LYS A 337 1.14 -23.70 19.61
C LYS A 337 1.03 -22.45 20.48
N SER A 338 -0.08 -21.71 20.42
CA SER A 338 -0.27 -20.46 21.16
C SER A 338 -1.75 -20.21 21.45
N PRO A 339 -2.12 -19.62 22.59
CA PRO A 339 -3.50 -19.22 22.89
C PRO A 339 -3.89 -17.91 22.21
N TRP A 340 -5.20 -17.64 22.09
CA TRP A 340 -5.72 -16.35 21.58
C TRP A 340 -5.28 -15.13 22.38
N SER A 341 -4.97 -15.29 23.67
CA SER A 341 -4.46 -14.20 24.51
C SER A 341 -3.18 -13.56 23.96
N ALA A 342 -2.30 -14.35 23.33
CA ALA A 342 -1.05 -13.86 22.74
C ALA A 342 -1.27 -12.84 21.60
N LEU A 343 -2.40 -12.94 20.89
CA LEU A 343 -2.77 -11.95 19.88
C LEU A 343 -3.06 -10.59 20.52
N PHE A 344 -3.65 -10.59 21.72
CA PHE A 344 -4.10 -9.41 22.46
C PHE A 344 -3.08 -8.87 23.48
N ASP A 345 -1.83 -9.37 23.42
CA ASP A 345 -0.71 -8.85 24.19
C ASP A 345 -0.51 -7.36 23.92
N ARG A 346 -0.28 -6.61 25.00
CA ARG A 346 -0.10 -5.16 24.98
C ARG A 346 1.09 -4.76 24.10
N HIS A 347 0.99 -3.58 23.50
CA HIS A 347 2.07 -2.93 22.75
C HIS A 347 3.35 -2.79 23.59
N THR A 348 4.48 -2.70 22.90
CA THR A 348 5.81 -2.49 23.48
C THR A 348 6.33 -1.06 23.26
N PHE A 349 5.40 -0.12 23.00
CA PHE A 349 5.69 1.25 22.58
C PHE A 349 6.68 2.00 23.48
N PHE A 350 6.52 1.97 24.81
CA PHE A 350 7.40 2.66 25.78
C PHE A 350 8.60 1.81 26.24
N THR A 351 8.63 0.53 25.88
CA THR A 351 9.59 -0.44 26.42
C THR A 351 10.64 -0.85 25.40
N GLN A 352 10.23 -1.46 24.28
CA GLN A 352 11.15 -2.07 23.32
C GLN A 352 11.13 -1.41 21.93
N ASP A 353 10.02 -0.75 21.57
CA ASP A 353 9.81 -0.30 20.19
C ASP A 353 10.75 0.86 19.80
N HIS A 354 11.02 1.79 20.71
CA HIS A 354 11.78 3.00 20.39
C HIS A 354 12.84 3.34 21.44
N ARG A 355 13.98 3.87 20.97
CA ARG A 355 15.06 4.35 21.85
C ARG A 355 14.91 5.82 22.24
N TYR A 356 14.28 6.59 21.35
CA TYR A 356 14.09 8.03 21.45
C TYR A 356 12.61 8.38 21.26
N TYR A 357 12.15 9.39 21.98
CA TYR A 357 10.79 9.90 21.93
C TYR A 357 10.80 11.43 21.87
N LEU A 358 9.73 12.00 21.35
CA LEU A 358 9.40 13.41 21.46
C LEU A 358 8.16 13.53 22.34
N ASN A 359 8.28 14.32 23.40
CA ASN A 359 7.18 14.65 24.30
C ASN A 359 6.55 15.96 23.81
N VAL A 360 5.33 15.88 23.29
CA VAL A 360 4.52 17.04 22.92
C VAL A 360 3.67 17.40 24.13
N ILE A 361 4.03 18.47 24.82
CA ILE A 361 3.44 18.90 26.07
C ILE A 361 2.58 20.12 25.78
N SER A 362 1.27 19.97 25.97
CA SER A 362 0.31 21.06 26.04
C SER A 362 0.16 21.48 27.51
N SER A 363 0.20 22.78 27.80
CA SER A 363 0.03 23.29 29.16
C SER A 363 -0.86 24.52 29.20
N SER A 364 -1.65 24.65 30.27
CA SER A 364 -2.45 25.83 30.59
C SER A 364 -2.60 26.00 32.11
N ASN A 365 -2.87 27.22 32.57
CA ASN A 365 -3.10 27.56 33.98
C ASN A 365 -4.59 27.55 34.38
N ASN A 366 -5.50 27.27 33.44
CA ASN A 366 -6.93 27.12 33.70
C ASN A 366 -7.40 25.74 33.20
N LYS A 367 -8.27 25.07 33.96
CA LYS A 367 -8.71 23.70 33.66
C LYS A 367 -9.44 23.60 32.32
N ASP A 368 -10.41 24.48 32.08
CA ASP A 368 -11.28 24.42 30.89
C ASP A 368 -10.50 24.84 29.64
N ALA A 369 -9.62 25.84 29.77
CA ALA A 369 -8.66 26.21 28.73
C ALA A 369 -7.69 25.05 28.42
N ALA A 370 -7.22 24.31 29.43
CA ALA A 370 -6.34 23.16 29.23
C ALA A 370 -7.02 22.03 28.45
N LEU A 371 -8.29 21.74 28.71
CA LEU A 371 -9.06 20.74 27.98
C LEU A 371 -9.20 21.15 26.51
N ALA A 372 -9.64 22.37 26.23
CA ALA A 372 -9.77 22.83 24.85
C ALA A 372 -8.41 22.85 24.10
N TRP A 373 -7.37 23.35 24.77
CA TRP A 373 -6.03 23.46 24.18
C TRP A 373 -5.36 22.11 23.92
N SER A 374 -5.44 21.18 24.87
CA SER A 374 -4.86 19.85 24.71
C SER A 374 -5.52 19.05 23.59
N GLY A 375 -6.85 19.15 23.44
CA GLY A 375 -7.58 18.56 22.32
C GLY A 375 -7.12 19.13 20.98
N LEU A 376 -7.00 20.46 20.86
CA LEU A 376 -6.45 21.06 19.64
C LEU A 376 -5.05 20.53 19.34
N VAL A 377 -4.14 20.52 20.33
CA VAL A 377 -2.77 20.03 20.16
C VAL A 377 -2.76 18.58 19.67
N GLU A 378 -3.60 17.70 20.22
CA GLU A 378 -3.79 16.31 19.78
C GLU A 378 -4.10 16.22 18.28
N SER A 379 -5.05 17.04 17.81
CA SER A 379 -5.45 17.10 16.39
C SER A 379 -4.31 17.45 15.44
N LYS A 380 -3.27 18.14 15.94
CA LYS A 380 -2.11 18.58 15.17
C LYS A 380 -0.90 17.68 15.31
N VAL A 381 -0.85 16.75 16.28
CA VAL A 381 0.31 15.83 16.46
C VAL A 381 0.61 15.07 15.16
N ARG A 382 -0.42 14.69 14.41
CA ARG A 382 -0.26 14.07 13.08
C ARG A 382 0.51 14.95 12.09
N ILE A 383 0.36 16.26 12.15
CA ILE A 383 1.10 17.21 11.30
C ILE A 383 2.59 17.21 11.67
N LEU A 384 2.92 17.15 12.96
CA LEU A 384 4.31 16.98 13.41
C LEU A 384 4.91 15.69 12.84
N VAL A 385 4.19 14.56 12.92
CA VAL A 385 4.62 13.28 12.34
C VAL A 385 4.88 13.40 10.83
N MET A 386 3.96 14.03 10.08
CA MET A 386 4.15 14.26 8.64
C MET A 386 5.38 15.13 8.33
N LYS A 387 5.66 16.14 9.15
CA LYS A 387 6.85 16.99 8.98
C LYS A 387 8.15 16.30 9.35
N LEU A 388 8.13 15.41 10.34
CA LEU A 388 9.29 14.55 10.65
C LEU A 388 9.57 13.57 9.49
N GLU A 389 8.53 13.03 8.85
CA GLU A 389 8.65 12.14 7.68
C GLU A 389 9.21 12.83 6.42
N GLU A 390 9.10 14.16 6.31
CA GLU A 390 9.72 14.92 5.22
C GLU A 390 11.26 14.94 5.34
N GLN A 391 11.80 14.77 6.55
CA GLN A 391 13.24 14.72 6.83
C GLN A 391 13.81 13.30 6.76
N ALA A 392 13.56 12.59 5.65
CA ALA A 392 13.89 11.17 5.46
C ALA A 392 15.38 10.82 5.61
N ASP A 393 16.28 11.80 5.43
CA ASP A 393 17.72 11.63 5.66
C ASP A 393 18.04 11.42 7.16
N MET A 394 17.17 11.88 8.06
CA MET A 394 17.39 11.84 9.51
C MET A 394 16.42 10.94 10.27
N ILE A 395 15.13 10.97 9.90
CA ILE A 395 14.07 10.20 10.56
C ILE A 395 13.64 9.05 9.64
N GLU A 396 13.82 7.81 10.12
CA GLU A 396 13.36 6.61 9.42
C GLU A 396 11.88 6.34 9.70
N LEU A 397 11.44 6.54 10.94
CA LEU A 397 10.06 6.31 11.38
C LEU A 397 9.68 7.28 12.50
N ALA A 398 8.46 7.83 12.44
CA ALA A 398 7.85 8.59 13.53
C ALA A 398 6.49 7.99 13.90
N ARG A 399 6.37 7.42 15.10
CA ARG A 399 5.15 6.76 15.59
C ARG A 399 4.49 7.59 16.70
N PRO A 400 3.32 8.21 16.46
CA PRO A 400 2.54 8.79 17.55
C PRO A 400 1.93 7.68 18.41
N PHE A 401 1.94 7.86 19.73
CA PHE A 401 1.17 7.02 20.65
C PHE A 401 -0.30 7.46 20.66
N ILE A 402 -1.21 6.50 20.80
CA ILE A 402 -2.66 6.72 20.59
C ILE A 402 -3.39 7.44 21.73
N LYS A 403 -2.69 7.80 22.82
CA LYS A 403 -3.28 8.42 24.02
C LYS A 403 -2.38 9.54 24.54
N GLY A 404 -2.99 10.60 25.08
CA GLY A 404 -2.31 11.58 25.92
C GLY A 404 -2.34 11.21 27.40
N TYR A 405 -1.43 11.80 28.18
CA TYR A 405 -1.35 11.66 29.63
C TYR A 405 -1.63 13.01 30.30
N GLU A 406 -2.72 13.08 31.06
CA GLU A 406 -3.19 14.28 31.74
C GLU A 406 -2.65 14.33 33.17
N ARG A 407 -2.08 15.48 33.53
CA ARG A 407 -1.45 15.70 34.84
C ARG A 407 -1.80 17.09 35.37
N VAL A 408 -1.90 17.19 36.69
CA VAL A 408 -2.15 18.44 37.42
C VAL A 408 -1.00 18.71 38.36
N HIS A 409 -0.42 19.91 38.26
CA HIS A 409 0.76 20.32 39.01
C HIS A 409 0.45 21.56 39.86
N LYS A 410 1.08 21.64 41.03
CA LYS A 410 1.05 22.84 41.88
C LYS A 410 2.47 23.38 42.04
N VAL A 411 2.70 24.60 41.56
CA VAL A 411 4.03 25.24 41.51
C VAL A 411 4.04 26.53 42.34
N LYS A 412 5.18 26.85 42.94
CA LYS A 412 5.37 28.01 43.82
C LYS A 412 6.21 29.12 43.20
N SER A 413 6.90 28.83 42.10
CA SER A 413 7.76 29.79 41.39
C SER A 413 7.69 29.61 39.88
N ASP A 414 8.03 30.66 39.14
CA ASP A 414 8.10 30.62 37.67
C ASP A 414 9.12 29.60 37.15
N ALA A 415 10.20 29.35 37.91
CA ALA A 415 11.18 28.32 37.56
C ALA A 415 10.59 26.89 37.66
N GLU A 416 9.76 26.62 38.68
CA GLU A 416 9.02 25.36 38.80
C GLU A 416 7.96 25.22 37.70
N ALA A 417 7.29 26.32 37.34
CA ALA A 417 6.36 26.37 36.22
C ALA A 417 7.05 26.00 34.89
N ASP A 418 8.23 26.57 34.63
CA ASP A 418 9.05 26.26 33.45
C ASP A 418 9.54 24.82 33.41
N GLU A 419 9.89 24.22 34.55
CA GLU A 419 10.23 22.79 34.62
C GLU A 419 9.03 21.91 34.25
N VAL A 420 7.84 22.21 34.77
CA VAL A 420 6.59 21.49 34.45
C VAL A 420 6.24 21.62 32.97
N LYS A 421 6.35 22.83 32.41
CA LYS A 421 6.11 23.11 30.97
C LYS A 421 7.10 22.39 30.04
N LYS A 422 8.27 21.97 30.56
CA LYS A 422 9.26 21.14 29.87
C LYS A 422 9.08 19.64 30.11
N GLY A 423 8.04 19.24 30.85
CA GLY A 423 7.64 17.84 31.05
C GLY A 423 8.10 17.23 32.37
N SER A 424 8.50 18.03 33.36
CA SER A 424 8.80 17.54 34.71
C SER A 424 7.54 17.07 35.42
N VAL A 425 7.61 15.89 36.06
CA VAL A 425 6.52 15.31 36.88
C VAL A 425 6.71 15.51 38.39
N LYS A 426 7.73 16.27 38.81
CA LYS A 426 8.09 16.43 40.24
C LYS A 426 7.01 17.15 41.07
N HIS A 427 6.21 18.01 40.44
CA HIS A 427 5.22 18.86 41.11
C HIS A 427 3.78 18.37 40.90
N GLN A 428 3.63 17.13 40.45
CA GLN A 428 2.34 16.50 40.21
C GLN A 428 1.62 16.20 41.54
N VAL A 429 0.33 16.54 41.62
CA VAL A 429 -0.47 16.43 42.86
C VAL A 429 -1.56 15.36 42.76
N LEU A 430 -2.02 15.06 41.55
CA LEU A 430 -3.04 14.03 41.28
C LEU A 430 -2.44 12.88 40.49
N GLU A 431 -3.00 11.67 40.65
CA GLU A 431 -2.63 10.52 39.81
C GLU A 431 -2.85 10.85 38.33
N THR A 432 -1.91 10.38 37.49
CA THR A 432 -1.99 10.55 36.05
C THR A 432 -3.20 9.79 35.53
N LYS A 433 -4.05 10.46 34.76
CA LYS A 433 -5.12 9.81 34.02
C LYS A 433 -4.80 9.85 32.54
N THR A 434 -5.11 8.77 31.83
CA THR A 434 -5.00 8.82 30.37
C THR A 434 -6.21 9.50 29.77
N THR A 435 -5.96 10.01 28.56
CA THR A 435 -6.91 10.71 27.72
C THR A 435 -8.21 9.92 27.44
N ASP A 436 -8.16 8.59 27.52
CA ASP A 436 -9.29 7.66 27.38
C ASP A 436 -9.85 7.13 28.72
N GLU A 437 -9.31 7.56 29.86
CA GLU A 437 -9.90 7.28 31.17
C GLU A 437 -10.76 8.45 31.65
N THR A 438 -10.44 9.66 31.20
CA THR A 438 -11.17 10.88 31.58
C THR A 438 -12.37 11.18 30.71
N HIS A 439 -12.33 10.85 29.40
CA HIS A 439 -13.44 11.02 28.45
C HIS A 439 -14.15 12.39 28.46
N GLU A 440 -13.46 13.45 28.88
CA GLU A 440 -14.02 14.79 29.08
C GLU A 440 -14.63 15.36 27.78
N PRO A 441 -15.96 15.62 27.73
CA PRO A 441 -16.65 16.02 26.50
C PRO A 441 -16.05 17.26 25.83
N ALA A 442 -15.68 18.27 26.60
CA ALA A 442 -15.08 19.50 26.09
C ALA A 442 -13.73 19.27 25.39
N ARG A 443 -12.91 18.34 25.88
CA ARG A 443 -11.61 17.99 25.26
C ARG A 443 -11.81 17.21 23.98
N VAL A 444 -12.69 16.20 24.01
CA VAL A 444 -12.98 15.35 22.85
C VAL A 444 -13.52 16.21 21.70
N VAL A 445 -14.43 17.14 21.99
CA VAL A 445 -14.88 18.13 21.02
C VAL A 445 -13.70 18.91 20.46
N ALA A 446 -12.88 19.53 21.31
CA ALA A 446 -11.76 20.34 20.83
C ALA A 446 -10.78 19.56 19.96
N ALA A 447 -10.57 18.27 20.26
CA ALA A 447 -9.76 17.36 19.45
C ALA A 447 -10.37 17.04 18.08
N GLU A 448 -11.67 16.81 18.02
CA GLU A 448 -12.37 16.42 16.79
C GLU A 448 -12.72 17.61 15.89
N THR A 449 -13.08 18.75 16.48
CA THR A 449 -13.68 19.89 15.79
C THR A 449 -12.78 21.12 15.77
N GLY A 450 -11.80 21.22 16.68
CA GLY A 450 -10.95 22.41 16.85
C GLY A 450 -11.67 23.63 17.44
N THR A 451 -12.90 23.46 17.97
CA THR A 451 -13.72 24.54 18.55
C THR A 451 -13.70 24.52 20.08
N VAL A 452 -13.69 25.71 20.70
CA VAL A 452 -13.78 25.89 22.16
C VAL A 452 -15.25 25.90 22.59
N VAL A 453 -15.58 25.23 23.69
CA VAL A 453 -16.94 25.12 24.22
C VAL A 453 -17.03 25.66 25.64
N GLY A 454 -18.19 26.22 26.00
CA GLY A 454 -18.50 26.64 27.37
C GLY A 454 -17.63 27.78 27.90
N ASP A 455 -17.37 27.75 29.21
CA ASP A 455 -16.64 28.78 29.96
C ASP A 455 -15.19 28.98 29.47
N ALA A 456 -14.63 28.05 28.70
CA ALA A 456 -13.32 28.17 28.06
C ALA A 456 -13.24 29.32 27.02
N LYS A 457 -14.38 29.82 26.49
CA LYS A 457 -14.39 31.02 25.62
C LYS A 457 -14.11 32.32 26.39
N ASN A 458 -14.45 32.34 27.68
CA ASN A 458 -14.29 33.48 28.59
C ASN A 458 -13.22 33.22 29.67
N ALA A 459 -12.45 32.14 29.53
CA ALA A 459 -11.40 31.80 30.46
C ALA A 459 -10.27 32.85 30.39
N HIS A 460 -10.07 33.53 31.50
CA HIS A 460 -8.93 34.41 31.72
C HIS A 460 -7.88 33.66 32.56
N ALA A 461 -6.63 34.08 32.45
CA ALA A 461 -5.60 33.61 33.37
C ALA A 461 -6.06 33.90 34.81
N GLU A 462 -6.09 32.87 35.67
CA GLU A 462 -6.34 33.07 37.09
C GLU A 462 -5.19 33.91 37.68
N THR A 463 -5.42 35.22 37.83
CA THR A 463 -4.53 36.09 38.60
C THR A 463 -4.83 35.92 40.07
N ASN A 464 -4.04 35.09 40.76
CA ASN A 464 -4.06 35.07 42.21
C ASN A 464 -3.36 36.32 42.75
N GLY A 465 -4.11 37.15 43.47
CA GLY A 465 -3.54 38.20 44.31
C GLY A 465 -2.70 37.57 45.43
N ASN A 466 -1.47 38.07 45.59
CA ASN A 466 -0.54 37.82 46.70
C ASN A 466 -0.28 36.35 47.12
N ASN A 467 0.88 35.83 46.70
CA ASN A 467 1.69 34.76 47.33
C ASN A 467 1.21 33.29 47.34
N GLU A 468 0.23 32.86 46.54
CA GLU A 468 -0.25 31.47 46.59
C GLU A 468 -0.08 30.65 45.30
N VAL A 469 0.58 29.49 45.48
CA VAL A 469 0.66 28.29 44.63
C VAL A 469 -0.18 28.33 43.34
N GLN A 470 0.47 28.38 42.18
CA GLN A 470 -0.16 28.31 40.87
C GLN A 470 -0.45 26.86 40.47
N THR A 471 -1.63 26.61 39.90
CA THR A 471 -1.97 25.29 39.33
C THR A 471 -1.70 25.28 37.83
N ILE A 472 -1.02 24.23 37.33
CA ILE A 472 -0.74 24.04 35.90
C ILE A 472 -1.29 22.68 35.48
N TYR A 473 -2.10 22.69 34.43
CA TYR A 473 -2.64 21.51 33.79
C TYR A 473 -1.77 21.18 32.58
N THR A 474 -1.30 19.94 32.47
CA THR A 474 -0.48 19.49 31.34
C THR A 474 -1.03 18.21 30.72
N THR A 475 -1.08 18.16 29.40
CA THR A 475 -1.36 16.95 28.64
C THR A 475 -0.17 16.61 27.75
N THR A 476 0.41 15.43 27.92
CA THR A 476 1.60 14.99 27.17
C THR A 476 1.26 13.90 26.17
N PHE A 477 1.60 14.13 24.90
CA PHE A 477 1.56 13.14 23.83
C PHE A 477 2.97 12.68 23.47
N TYR A 478 3.14 11.41 23.14
CA TYR A 478 4.45 10.82 22.86
C TYR A 478 4.57 10.41 21.39
N VAL A 479 5.67 10.77 20.76
CA VAL A 479 6.03 10.30 19.41
C VAL A 479 7.36 9.55 19.50
N GLY A 480 7.33 8.23 19.27
CA GLY A 480 8.54 7.42 19.18
C GLY A 480 9.24 7.67 17.84
N ILE A 481 10.55 7.87 17.86
CA ILE A 481 11.33 8.13 16.64
C ILE A 481 12.44 7.09 16.45
N GLU A 482 12.58 6.63 15.21
CA GLU A 482 13.69 5.81 14.74
C GLU A 482 14.58 6.69 13.84
N LEU A 483 15.87 6.72 14.14
CA LEU A 483 16.84 7.59 13.47
C LEU A 483 17.64 6.79 12.44
N THR A 484 17.96 7.42 11.31
CA THR A 484 18.91 6.86 10.35
C THR A 484 20.32 6.80 10.95
N ALA A 485 21.18 5.94 10.40
CA ALA A 485 22.59 5.85 10.83
C ALA A 485 23.36 7.19 10.71
N ALA A 486 22.95 8.07 9.79
CA ALA A 486 23.53 9.40 9.62
C ALA A 486 23.12 10.38 10.75
N ALA A 487 21.86 10.31 11.21
CA ALA A 487 21.33 11.21 12.24
C ALA A 487 21.82 10.94 13.66
N THR A 488 22.39 9.76 13.94
CA THR A 488 22.88 9.42 15.29
C THR A 488 23.99 10.35 15.83
N LYS A 489 24.61 11.19 14.98
CA LYS A 489 25.66 12.14 15.36
C LYS A 489 25.20 13.60 15.46
N ASN A 490 24.24 14.03 14.63
CA ASN A 490 23.70 15.38 14.62
C ASN A 490 22.25 15.33 14.10
N LEU A 491 21.28 15.39 15.03
CA LEU A 491 19.85 15.37 14.72
C LEU A 491 19.32 16.81 14.80
N ASP A 492 18.89 17.37 13.67
CA ASP A 492 18.21 18.66 13.63
C ASP A 492 16.76 18.50 13.15
N ILE A 493 15.84 18.59 14.11
CA ILE A 493 14.39 18.56 13.90
C ILE A 493 13.74 19.91 14.25
N SER A 494 14.55 20.96 14.37
CA SER A 494 14.09 22.29 14.82
C SER A 494 13.04 22.86 13.87
N PHE A 495 13.19 22.63 12.56
CA PHE A 495 12.21 23.05 11.57
C PHE A 495 10.83 22.41 11.79
N ALA A 496 10.77 21.08 11.96
CA ALA A 496 9.52 20.36 12.19
C ALA A 496 8.83 20.81 13.49
N ILE A 497 9.61 21.02 14.56
CA ILE A 497 9.12 21.52 15.84
C ILE A 497 8.57 22.94 15.70
N SER A 498 9.33 23.86 15.09
CA SER A 498 8.90 25.25 14.90
C SER A 498 7.65 25.34 14.02
N PHE A 499 7.58 24.56 12.94
CA PHE A 499 6.39 24.49 12.09
C PHE A 499 5.16 24.02 12.87
N PHE A 500 5.32 22.96 13.68
CA PHE A 500 4.25 22.43 14.52
C PHE A 500 3.79 23.46 15.56
N LYS A 501 4.73 24.10 16.28
CA LYS A 501 4.40 25.16 17.25
C LYS A 501 3.61 26.30 16.59
N ASN A 502 4.08 26.80 15.45
CA ASN A 502 3.41 27.86 14.71
C ASN A 502 2.00 27.45 14.25
N THR A 503 1.82 26.17 13.87
CA THR A 503 0.51 25.64 13.46
C THR A 503 -0.47 25.56 14.64
N CYS A 504 0.02 25.27 15.85
CA CYS A 504 -0.80 25.26 17.06
C CYS A 504 -1.13 26.70 17.52
N THR A 505 -0.15 27.61 17.50
CA THR A 505 -0.34 29.00 17.95
C THR A 505 -1.12 29.86 16.96
N SER A 506 -1.30 29.43 15.71
CA SER A 506 -2.19 30.11 14.75
C SER A 506 -3.69 29.92 15.04
N TRP A 507 -4.04 29.24 16.13
CA TRP A 507 -5.41 29.07 16.56
C TRP A 507 -6.02 30.38 17.04
N GLN A 508 -7.25 30.68 16.61
CA GLN A 508 -7.90 31.97 16.89
C GLN A 508 -8.11 32.24 18.38
N ASN A 509 -8.27 31.19 19.20
CA ASN A 509 -8.47 31.30 20.64
C ASN A 509 -7.16 31.14 21.44
N TRP A 510 -6.01 31.09 20.76
CA TRP A 510 -4.72 31.05 21.44
C TRP A 510 -4.47 32.37 22.17
N GLN A 511 -3.89 32.26 23.37
CA GLN A 511 -3.60 33.39 24.24
C GLN A 511 -2.23 33.15 24.86
N GLU A 512 -1.33 34.12 24.71
CA GLU A 512 0.10 34.00 25.09
C GLU A 512 0.31 33.67 26.58
N ASN A 513 -0.54 34.21 27.46
CA ASN A 513 -0.44 34.04 28.90
C ASN A 513 -1.20 32.81 29.47
N LEU A 514 -1.94 32.09 28.62
CA LEU A 514 -2.85 31.01 29.02
C LEU A 514 -2.50 29.67 28.36
N HIS A 515 -1.95 29.70 27.14
CA HIS A 515 -1.74 28.51 26.30
C HIS A 515 -0.29 28.38 25.87
N GLU A 516 0.33 27.23 26.19
CA GLU A 516 1.70 26.94 25.76
C GLU A 516 1.84 25.52 25.21
N VAL A 517 2.74 25.35 24.24
CA VAL A 517 3.08 24.04 23.68
C VAL A 517 4.59 23.87 23.52
N ASN A 518 5.11 22.78 24.07
CA ASN A 518 6.52 22.43 24.01
C ASN A 518 6.73 21.03 23.42
N VAL A 519 7.81 20.86 22.66
CA VAL A 519 8.22 19.57 22.12
C VAL A 519 9.62 19.27 22.63
N VAL A 520 9.74 18.26 23.49
CA VAL A 520 10.99 17.97 24.21
C VAL A 520 11.47 16.54 23.86
N PRO A 521 12.69 16.38 23.32
CA PRO A 521 13.24 15.05 23.05
C PRO A 521 13.66 14.36 24.35
N ILE A 522 13.32 13.08 24.47
CA ILE A 522 13.63 12.24 25.63
C ILE A 522 14.09 10.84 25.18
N LYS A 523 14.84 10.15 26.03
CA LYS A 523 15.28 8.78 25.78
C LYS A 523 14.38 7.80 26.54
N CYS A 524 14.27 6.58 26.02
CA CYS A 524 13.48 5.49 26.62
C CYS A 524 13.68 5.30 28.14
N TYR A 525 14.91 5.41 28.64
CA TYR A 525 15.22 5.25 30.07
C TYR A 525 14.96 6.48 30.94
N ASP A 526 14.80 7.65 30.31
CA ASP A 526 14.47 8.91 31.01
C ASP A 526 12.95 9.19 30.99
N LEU A 527 12.14 8.32 30.35
CA LEU A 527 10.68 8.45 30.33
C LEU A 527 10.09 8.48 31.76
N PRO A 528 9.01 9.25 32.01
CA PRO A 528 8.31 9.24 33.29
C PRO A 528 7.85 7.83 33.71
N ASP A 529 7.78 7.55 35.01
CA ASP A 529 7.44 6.20 35.50
C ASP A 529 5.95 5.85 35.30
N ASP A 530 5.09 6.86 35.16
CA ASP A 530 3.64 6.73 35.02
C ASP A 530 3.18 6.29 33.62
N VAL A 531 4.08 6.28 32.62
CA VAL A 531 3.79 5.71 31.30
C VAL A 531 3.95 4.18 31.27
N PHE A 532 4.49 3.59 32.34
CA PHE A 532 4.70 2.15 32.48
C PHE A 532 3.65 1.57 33.44
N ASP A 533 2.88 0.59 32.95
CA ASP A 533 1.87 -0.07 33.77
C ASP A 533 2.52 -1.24 34.56
N LYS A 534 2.93 -0.94 35.79
CA LYS A 534 3.59 -1.91 36.68
C LYS A 534 2.70 -3.10 37.03
N GLU A 535 1.38 -2.90 37.14
CA GLU A 535 0.42 -3.96 37.43
C GLU A 535 0.29 -4.95 36.27
N LYS A 536 0.45 -4.46 35.03
CA LYS A 536 0.44 -5.28 33.81
C LYS A 536 1.83 -5.75 33.36
N GLY A 537 2.86 -5.54 34.18
CA GLY A 537 4.20 -6.10 33.99
C GLY A 537 5.16 -5.28 33.12
N ASP A 538 4.87 -3.99 32.84
CA ASP A 538 5.79 -3.14 32.09
C ASP A 538 7.05 -2.82 32.91
N VAL A 539 8.23 -3.05 32.32
CA VAL A 539 9.51 -2.73 32.94
C VAL A 539 10.18 -1.57 32.20
N LYS A 540 10.44 -0.50 32.94
CA LYS A 540 11.16 0.67 32.42
C LYS A 540 12.58 0.30 31.95
N PRO A 541 12.99 0.70 30.73
CA PRO A 541 14.35 0.45 30.25
C PRO A 541 15.41 1.09 31.14
N THR A 542 16.48 0.36 31.46
CA THR A 542 17.57 0.87 32.30
C THR A 542 18.62 1.62 31.48
N LYS A 543 19.12 2.72 32.03
CA LYS A 543 20.24 3.48 31.43
C LYS A 543 21.50 2.60 31.36
N PRO A 544 22.17 2.50 30.19
CA PRO A 544 23.45 1.81 30.11
C PRO A 544 24.46 2.50 31.03
N LYS A 545 25.02 1.78 32.01
CA LYS A 545 25.96 2.33 33.00
C LYS A 545 27.18 2.94 32.30
N LYS A 546 27.32 4.28 32.35
CA LYS A 546 28.56 4.99 31.98
C LYS A 546 29.64 4.69 33.02
N LYS A 547 30.82 4.23 32.59
CA LYS A 547 32.04 4.29 33.42
C LYS A 547 32.33 5.76 33.75
N ALA A 548 32.55 6.09 35.02
CA ALA A 548 32.67 7.46 35.52
C ALA A 548 33.89 8.22 34.93
N PRO A 549 33.80 9.55 34.70
CA PRO A 549 34.93 10.37 34.27
C PRO A 549 35.67 11.02 35.45
N LEU A 550 37.01 10.96 35.46
CA LEU A 550 37.88 11.71 36.37
C LEU A 550 37.97 13.19 35.95
N SER A 551 37.93 14.10 36.93
CA SER A 551 37.94 15.57 36.77
C SER A 551 39.29 16.14 36.31
N LYS A 552 39.25 17.22 35.52
CA LYS A 552 40.40 17.95 34.95
C LYS A 552 41.11 18.86 35.96
N LYS A 553 42.46 18.82 36.01
CA LYS A 553 43.33 19.99 36.24
C LYS A 553 44.55 19.98 35.30
N ALA A 554 44.73 21.13 34.66
CA ALA A 554 45.86 21.72 33.91
C ALA A 554 46.96 20.83 33.26
N VAL A 555 46.85 20.76 31.92
CA VAL A 555 47.88 20.78 30.84
C VAL A 555 49.36 20.60 31.23
N ASN A 556 49.94 19.46 30.83
CA ASN A 556 51.08 19.45 29.90
C ASN A 556 51.31 18.06 29.28
N SER A 557 51.82 18.08 28.05
CA SER A 557 52.13 16.97 27.15
C SER A 557 52.75 15.73 27.80
N THR A 558 52.18 14.55 27.55
CA THR A 558 52.92 13.29 27.29
C THR A 558 51.95 12.14 27.01
N VAL A 559 52.16 11.47 25.87
CA VAL A 559 51.53 10.19 25.52
C VAL A 559 52.34 9.08 26.18
N GLN A 560 51.74 8.34 27.12
CA GLN A 560 52.22 7.01 27.47
C GLN A 560 51.07 6.02 27.68
N LYS A 561 51.24 4.89 27.00
CA LYS A 561 50.44 3.66 26.94
C LYS A 561 50.28 3.03 28.33
N ARG A 562 49.15 2.35 28.59
CA ARG A 562 49.20 1.01 29.23
C ARG A 562 47.98 0.12 28.93
N SER A 563 48.37 -1.11 28.59
CA SER A 563 47.78 -2.45 28.70
C SER A 563 46.47 -2.84 28.02
N PHE A 564 46.59 -3.96 27.31
CA PHE A 564 45.62 -4.68 26.47
C PHE A 564 44.89 -5.80 27.26
N SER A 565 45.13 -5.93 28.57
CA SER A 565 44.69 -7.07 29.38
C SER A 565 43.23 -7.03 29.85
N ASP A 566 42.51 -5.91 29.69
CA ASP A 566 41.12 -5.77 30.13
C ASP A 566 40.07 -6.00 29.01
N ILE A 567 40.53 -6.19 27.77
CA ILE A 567 39.66 -6.42 26.60
C ILE A 567 39.37 -7.92 26.41
N GLU A 568 40.17 -8.80 27.00
CA GLU A 568 40.07 -10.25 26.81
C GLU A 568 38.92 -10.90 27.62
N LYS A 569 38.42 -10.24 28.66
CA LYS A 569 37.34 -10.77 29.52
C LYS A 569 35.92 -10.52 29.02
N LEU A 570 35.72 -9.71 27.98
CA LEU A 570 34.37 -9.42 27.44
C LEU A 570 33.98 -10.27 26.22
N PHE A 571 34.91 -11.03 25.64
CA PHE A 571 34.65 -11.88 24.47
C PHE A 571 34.27 -13.33 24.82
N TYR A 572 34.41 -13.74 26.08
CA TYR A 572 34.21 -15.12 26.54
C TYR A 572 32.86 -15.41 27.23
N SER A 573 31.81 -14.61 26.99
CA SER A 573 30.49 -14.83 27.65
C SER A 573 29.31 -15.16 26.73
N THR A 574 29.49 -15.26 25.41
CA THR A 574 28.38 -15.49 24.46
C THR A 574 28.33 -16.91 23.87
N ILE A 575 29.24 -17.83 24.27
CA ILE A 575 29.22 -19.23 23.82
C ILE A 575 29.24 -20.18 25.03
N HIS A 576 28.31 -19.98 25.96
CA HIS A 576 28.10 -20.92 27.08
C HIS A 576 26.64 -21.10 27.45
N ARG A 577 25.78 -21.36 26.45
CA ARG A 577 24.34 -21.59 26.69
C ARG A 577 23.68 -22.65 25.82
N ASN A 578 24.40 -23.72 25.46
CA ASN A 578 23.82 -24.92 24.82
C ASN A 578 24.55 -26.23 25.19
N TYR A 579 25.03 -26.38 26.43
CA TYR A 579 25.61 -27.64 26.93
C TYR A 579 25.30 -27.87 28.43
N CYS A 580 24.03 -27.74 28.82
CA CYS A 580 23.55 -28.05 30.18
C CYS A 580 22.28 -28.90 30.16
N LEU A 581 22.29 -30.01 29.43
CA LEU A 581 21.21 -31.01 29.46
C LEU A 581 21.72 -32.45 29.27
N TRP A 582 22.96 -32.73 29.67
CA TRP A 582 23.54 -34.09 29.50
C TRP A 582 24.50 -34.55 30.59
N ASN A 583 24.59 -33.87 31.74
CA ASN A 583 25.48 -34.27 32.84
C ASN A 583 24.72 -34.46 34.16
N GLU A 584 23.67 -35.28 34.12
CA GLU A 584 22.98 -35.79 35.31
C GLU A 584 22.90 -37.32 35.34
N MET A 585 23.83 -38.03 34.67
CA MET A 585 23.91 -39.49 34.79
C MET A 585 25.35 -40.00 34.88
N ARG A 586 25.62 -40.62 36.05
CA ARG A 586 26.70 -41.58 36.39
C ARG A 586 27.98 -41.03 37.04
N SER A 587 27.82 -40.78 38.33
CA SER A 587 28.74 -41.19 39.38
C SER A 587 28.82 -42.72 39.52
N MET A 588 30.03 -43.31 39.53
CA MET A 588 30.55 -44.28 40.55
C MET A 588 31.83 -45.00 40.08
N PRO A 589 32.67 -45.51 41.02
CA PRO A 589 34.10 -45.76 40.82
C PRO A 589 34.53 -47.25 40.86
N SER A 590 35.83 -47.44 40.59
CA SER A 590 36.72 -48.58 40.94
C SER A 590 36.46 -49.94 40.28
N SER A 591 37.43 -50.43 39.51
CA SER A 591 38.50 -51.32 40.04
C SER A 591 39.13 -52.18 38.93
N GLN A 592 40.40 -52.54 39.15
CA GLN A 592 41.15 -53.65 38.52
C GLN A 592 41.55 -53.43 37.04
N ALA A 593 42.72 -53.79 36.57
CA ALA A 593 43.91 -54.47 37.09
C ALA A 593 45.03 -54.11 36.09
N GLU A 594 46.19 -53.66 36.56
CA GLU A 594 47.38 -54.50 36.74
C GLU A 594 47.89 -55.23 35.46
N ARG A 595 49.14 -54.90 35.14
CA ARG A 595 50.24 -55.77 34.70
C ARG A 595 50.52 -56.01 33.20
N ALA A 596 51.81 -55.82 32.95
CA ALA A 596 52.68 -56.47 31.96
C ALA A 596 52.46 -56.02 30.50
N MET A 597 53.49 -55.85 29.67
CA MET A 597 54.77 -56.54 29.64
C MET A 597 55.76 -55.74 28.79
N LEU A 598 57.00 -55.65 29.28
CA LEU A 598 58.19 -55.32 28.50
C LEU A 598 58.45 -56.37 27.41
N VAL A 599 59.26 -55.97 26.41
CA VAL A 599 60.31 -56.73 25.69
C VAL A 599 60.24 -56.50 24.17
N ALA A 600 61.22 -55.75 23.66
CA ALA A 600 61.65 -55.76 22.27
C ALA A 600 62.45 -57.05 21.95
N PRO A 601 62.57 -57.49 20.69
CA PRO A 601 63.86 -57.29 20.03
C PRO A 601 63.90 -57.16 18.49
N SER A 602 64.89 -56.37 18.05
CA SER A 602 65.85 -56.51 16.92
C SER A 602 65.51 -57.05 15.52
N LYS A 603 65.91 -56.20 14.54
CA LYS A 603 66.67 -56.44 13.28
C LYS A 603 66.02 -57.16 12.09
N GLY A 604 66.02 -56.47 10.95
CA GLY A 604 65.91 -57.06 9.61
C GLY A 604 65.59 -56.01 8.54
N SER A 605 66.58 -55.69 7.71
CA SER A 605 66.64 -54.61 6.73
C SER A 605 65.87 -54.88 5.41
N ASN A 606 65.47 -53.78 4.76
CA ASN A 606 65.19 -53.58 3.32
C ASN A 606 63.96 -54.34 2.79
N GLN A 607 62.95 -53.71 2.19
CA GLN A 607 63.00 -52.85 1.01
C GLN A 607 61.59 -52.24 0.83
N HIS A 608 61.49 -51.08 0.17
CA HIS A 608 60.31 -50.24 -0.14
C HIS A 608 60.18 -48.92 0.62
N ARG A 609 61.14 -48.03 0.35
CA ARG A 609 61.02 -46.59 0.56
C ARG A 609 60.96 -45.88 -0.79
N LYS A 610 59.75 -45.70 -1.32
CA LYS A 610 59.39 -44.73 -2.37
C LYS A 610 57.87 -44.52 -2.24
N TYR A 611 57.42 -43.26 -2.27
CA TYR A 611 56.02 -42.79 -2.16
C TYR A 611 55.48 -42.20 -0.84
N HIS A 612 56.33 -41.75 0.10
CA HIS A 612 55.84 -40.92 1.23
C HIS A 612 56.69 -39.66 1.53
N GLY A 613 57.32 -39.09 0.50
CA GLY A 613 58.21 -37.92 0.62
C GLY A 613 57.69 -36.59 0.02
N GLN A 614 56.68 -36.59 -0.84
CA GLN A 614 56.31 -35.37 -1.59
C GLN A 614 55.33 -34.43 -0.85
N TYR A 615 54.40 -34.95 -0.05
CA TYR A 615 53.40 -34.09 0.63
C TYR A 615 53.98 -33.26 1.79
N LYS A 616 55.03 -33.74 2.47
CA LYS A 616 55.72 -33.00 3.55
C LYS A 616 56.67 -31.93 3.02
N ALA A 617 57.18 -32.08 1.79
CA ALA A 617 58.07 -31.09 1.18
C ALA A 617 57.29 -29.87 0.68
N TRP A 618 56.11 -30.07 0.08
CA TRP A 618 55.26 -28.96 -0.38
C TRP A 618 54.74 -28.10 0.78
N LEU A 619 54.28 -28.71 1.88
CA LEU A 619 53.87 -27.97 3.09
C LEU A 619 55.05 -27.23 3.73
N ARG A 620 56.23 -27.85 3.83
CA ARG A 620 57.43 -27.16 4.36
C ARG A 620 57.90 -26.02 3.47
N TRP A 621 57.81 -26.15 2.15
CA TRP A 621 58.10 -25.07 1.21
C TRP A 621 57.05 -23.95 1.27
N PHE A 622 55.76 -24.29 1.38
CA PHE A 622 54.65 -23.34 1.51
C PHE A 622 54.71 -22.54 2.82
N PHE A 623 55.21 -23.14 3.91
CA PHE A 623 55.47 -22.43 5.17
C PHE A 623 56.86 -21.80 5.26
N SER A 624 57.80 -22.11 4.36
CA SER A 624 59.13 -21.47 4.32
C SER A 624 59.19 -20.23 3.42
N ASP A 625 58.27 -20.06 2.46
CA ASP A 625 58.17 -18.81 1.71
C ASP A 625 57.42 -17.76 2.54
N SER A 626 58.10 -16.66 2.85
CA SER A 626 57.60 -15.66 3.80
C SER A 626 56.35 -14.90 3.32
N TRP A 627 55.93 -15.09 2.06
CA TRP A 627 54.79 -14.41 1.43
C TRP A 627 53.61 -15.35 1.05
N ALA A 628 53.62 -16.60 1.52
CA ALA A 628 52.62 -17.60 1.10
C ALA A 628 51.16 -17.23 1.43
N LEU A 629 50.92 -16.59 2.57
CA LEU A 629 49.58 -16.14 2.97
C LEU A 629 49.07 -15.00 2.08
N GLU A 630 49.96 -14.12 1.65
CA GLU A 630 49.69 -12.99 0.77
C GLU A 630 49.34 -13.47 -0.65
N TYR A 631 50.02 -14.52 -1.15
CA TYR A 631 49.65 -15.17 -2.40
C TYR A 631 48.29 -15.87 -2.31
N LEU A 632 48.04 -16.61 -1.22
CA LEU A 632 46.74 -17.26 -0.99
C LEU A 632 45.60 -16.22 -0.94
N ALA A 633 45.78 -15.12 -0.21
CA ALA A 633 44.79 -14.05 -0.12
C ALA A 633 44.48 -13.44 -1.51
N MET A 634 45.50 -13.20 -2.34
CA MET A 634 45.29 -12.71 -3.71
C MET A 634 44.55 -13.73 -4.60
N THR A 635 44.81 -15.03 -4.44
CA THR A 635 44.06 -16.06 -5.21
C THR A 635 42.59 -16.11 -4.82
N ILE A 636 42.26 -15.95 -3.53
CA ILE A 636 40.87 -15.91 -3.04
C ILE A 636 40.16 -14.66 -3.58
N ALA A 637 40.83 -13.51 -3.56
CA ALA A 637 40.29 -12.27 -4.13
C ALA A 637 40.00 -12.40 -5.64
N GLY A 638 40.92 -13.02 -6.40
CA GLY A 638 40.73 -13.31 -7.82
C GLY A 638 39.57 -14.29 -8.09
N ALA A 639 39.44 -15.34 -7.28
CA ALA A 639 38.33 -16.30 -7.38
C ALA A 639 36.97 -15.66 -7.10
N ALA A 640 36.89 -14.76 -6.10
CA ALA A 640 35.69 -13.99 -5.81
C ALA A 640 35.28 -13.08 -6.99
N LEU A 641 36.25 -12.39 -7.61
CA LEU A 641 36.01 -11.58 -8.81
C LEU A 641 35.55 -12.41 -10.01
N ALA A 642 36.17 -13.57 -10.24
CA ALA A 642 35.75 -14.49 -11.31
C ALA A 642 34.33 -15.03 -11.08
N THR A 643 33.95 -15.28 -9.82
CA THR A 643 32.60 -15.72 -9.43
C THR A 643 31.57 -14.62 -9.70
N ILE A 644 31.89 -13.37 -9.37
CA ILE A 644 31.05 -12.20 -9.71
C ILE A 644 30.82 -12.13 -11.22
N PHE A 645 31.90 -12.16 -12.00
CA PHE A 645 31.84 -12.07 -13.46
C PHE A 645 30.99 -13.21 -14.07
N THR A 646 31.23 -14.45 -13.63
CA THR A 646 30.52 -15.63 -14.12
C THR A 646 29.03 -15.58 -13.79
N THR A 647 28.67 -15.16 -12.57
CA THR A 647 27.26 -15.03 -12.15
C THR A 647 26.55 -13.99 -13.02
N LEU A 648 27.17 -12.83 -13.23
CA LEU A 648 26.61 -11.77 -14.07
C LEU A 648 26.44 -12.21 -15.53
N MET A 649 27.41 -12.96 -16.08
CA MET A 649 27.33 -13.50 -17.43
C MET A 649 26.16 -14.49 -17.60
N LEU A 650 25.94 -15.39 -16.63
CA LEU A 650 24.91 -16.42 -16.70
C LEU A 650 23.47 -15.88 -16.64
N TYR A 651 23.28 -14.73 -16.00
CA TYR A 651 21.97 -14.12 -15.77
C TYR A 651 21.71 -12.83 -16.56
N ASN A 652 22.68 -12.36 -17.35
CA ASN A 652 22.48 -11.20 -18.22
C ASN A 652 21.37 -11.47 -19.26
N GLY A 653 20.41 -10.55 -19.36
CA GLY A 653 19.31 -10.62 -20.32
C GLY A 653 18.18 -11.57 -19.93
N LYS A 654 18.20 -12.14 -18.72
CA LYS A 654 17.13 -13.02 -18.23
C LYS A 654 16.13 -12.26 -17.33
N PRO A 655 14.87 -12.70 -17.25
CA PRO A 655 13.89 -12.10 -16.33
C PRO A 655 14.30 -12.37 -14.88
N LEU A 656 13.96 -11.46 -13.97
CA LEU A 656 14.30 -11.59 -12.54
C LEU A 656 13.77 -12.88 -11.92
N ASN A 657 12.62 -13.38 -12.39
CA ASN A 657 12.02 -14.64 -11.92
C ASN A 657 12.84 -15.89 -12.30
N SER A 658 13.74 -15.79 -13.28
CA SER A 658 14.66 -16.90 -13.61
C SER A 658 15.74 -17.14 -12.56
N TRP A 659 15.90 -16.21 -11.60
CA TRP A 659 16.83 -16.34 -10.49
C TRP A 659 16.30 -17.37 -9.46
N PRO A 660 16.92 -18.54 -9.32
CA PRO A 660 16.36 -19.68 -8.58
C PRO A 660 16.62 -19.61 -7.06
N HIS A 661 17.29 -18.57 -6.57
CA HIS A 661 17.71 -18.49 -5.17
C HIS A 661 16.89 -17.47 -4.39
N SER A 662 16.53 -17.80 -3.15
CA SER A 662 15.75 -16.91 -2.26
C SER A 662 16.50 -15.64 -1.84
N ILE A 663 17.80 -15.54 -2.13
CA ILE A 663 18.66 -14.39 -1.82
C ILE A 663 18.73 -13.49 -3.05
N GLN A 664 18.57 -12.17 -2.91
CA GLN A 664 18.64 -11.23 -4.04
C GLN A 664 20.05 -11.22 -4.69
N LEU A 665 20.11 -11.07 -6.02
CA LEU A 665 21.36 -11.00 -6.78
C LEU A 665 22.32 -9.92 -6.24
N ASN A 666 21.81 -8.73 -5.90
CA ASN A 666 22.60 -7.64 -5.31
C ASN A 666 23.26 -8.05 -3.97
N THR A 667 22.59 -8.87 -3.16
CA THR A 667 23.13 -9.37 -1.88
C THR A 667 24.29 -10.33 -2.12
N VAL A 668 24.18 -11.21 -3.12
CA VAL A 668 25.27 -12.12 -3.50
C VAL A 668 26.48 -11.33 -4.00
N LEU A 669 26.25 -10.35 -4.87
CA LEU A 669 27.31 -9.49 -5.40
C LEU A 669 28.00 -8.68 -4.31
N SER A 670 27.26 -8.07 -3.39
CA SER A 670 27.82 -7.31 -2.27
C SER A 670 28.64 -8.18 -1.31
N THR A 671 28.21 -9.43 -1.09
CA THR A 671 28.94 -10.39 -0.26
C THR A 671 30.27 -10.78 -0.90
N LEU A 672 30.25 -11.15 -2.19
CA LEU A 672 31.46 -11.48 -2.95
C LEU A 672 32.40 -10.28 -3.08
N ALA A 673 31.86 -9.06 -3.24
CA ALA A 673 32.62 -7.81 -3.25
C ALA A 673 33.39 -7.59 -1.94
N THR A 674 32.71 -7.83 -0.82
CA THR A 674 33.30 -7.69 0.53
C THR A 674 34.43 -8.71 0.74
N ILE A 675 34.23 -9.96 0.31
CA ILE A 675 35.26 -11.01 0.33
C ILE A 675 36.45 -10.59 -0.53
N MET A 676 36.21 -10.22 -1.80
CA MET A 676 37.25 -9.76 -2.72
C MET A 676 38.08 -8.62 -2.11
N LYS A 677 37.42 -7.57 -1.61
CA LYS A 677 38.06 -6.39 -1.01
C LYS A 677 38.86 -6.73 0.25
N GLY A 678 38.31 -7.54 1.15
CA GLY A 678 38.99 -7.94 2.38
C GLY A 678 40.27 -8.73 2.11
N PHE A 679 40.21 -9.76 1.25
CA PHE A 679 41.35 -10.58 0.90
C PHE A 679 42.38 -9.85 0.01
N MET A 680 41.95 -8.87 -0.79
CA MET A 680 42.85 -8.02 -1.56
C MET A 680 43.61 -7.00 -0.68
N LEU A 681 42.96 -6.43 0.34
CA LEU A 681 43.61 -5.42 1.20
C LEU A 681 44.65 -6.02 2.16
N MET A 682 44.48 -7.27 2.60
CA MET A 682 45.45 -7.97 3.45
C MET A 682 46.90 -7.91 2.91
N PRO A 683 47.20 -8.34 1.67
CA PRO A 683 48.54 -8.25 1.11
C PRO A 683 49.00 -6.81 0.85
N VAL A 684 48.08 -5.88 0.50
CA VAL A 684 48.43 -4.46 0.32
C VAL A 684 48.94 -3.83 1.62
N CYS A 685 48.28 -4.12 2.74
CA CYS A 685 48.70 -3.66 4.07
C CYS A 685 50.04 -4.28 4.50
N ALA A 686 50.27 -5.57 4.21
CA ALA A 686 51.54 -6.25 4.47
C ALA A 686 52.69 -5.63 3.66
N CYS A 687 52.45 -5.33 2.38
CA CYS A 687 53.41 -4.65 1.50
C CYS A 687 53.78 -3.24 2.00
N LEU A 688 52.80 -2.43 2.41
CA LEU A 688 53.06 -1.10 3.00
C LEU A 688 53.89 -1.21 4.29
N SER A 689 53.59 -2.21 5.12
CA SER A 689 54.34 -2.48 6.35
C SER A 689 55.78 -2.91 6.06
N GLN A 690 56.02 -3.66 4.97
CA GLN A 690 57.37 -4.03 4.53
C GLN A 690 58.13 -2.84 3.94
N LEU A 691 57.47 -1.99 3.15
CA LEU A 691 58.07 -0.80 2.55
C LEU A 691 58.55 0.22 3.60
N LYS A 692 57.93 0.23 4.77
CA LYS A 692 58.43 0.97 5.95
C LYS A 692 59.88 0.61 6.27
N TRP A 693 60.23 -0.68 6.30
CA TRP A 693 61.58 -1.13 6.63
C TRP A 693 62.59 -0.80 5.52
N LEU A 694 62.16 -0.88 4.26
CA LEU A 694 62.93 -0.47 3.09
C LEU A 694 63.20 1.05 3.04
N TRP A 695 62.35 1.86 3.68
CA TRP A 695 62.51 3.32 3.77
C TRP A 695 63.70 3.71 4.66
N TYR A 696 63.89 2.99 5.78
CA TYR A 696 64.93 3.28 6.78
C TYR A 696 66.27 2.62 6.48
N THR A 697 66.34 1.64 5.58
CA THR A 697 67.61 0.96 5.24
C THR A 697 68.55 1.82 4.40
N ARG A 698 68.05 2.88 3.73
CA ARG A 698 68.84 3.64 2.75
C ARG A 698 69.46 4.93 3.29
N LYS A 699 68.80 5.63 4.22
CA LYS A 699 69.23 6.92 4.78
C LYS A 699 68.60 7.13 6.16
N THR A 700 69.21 7.94 7.02
CA THR A 700 68.57 8.44 8.25
C THR A 700 67.35 9.28 7.88
N LYS A 701 66.19 8.95 8.46
CA LYS A 701 64.88 9.57 8.18
C LYS A 701 64.18 9.89 9.49
N SER A 702 63.26 10.85 9.46
CA SER A 702 62.49 11.24 10.64
C SER A 702 61.66 10.07 11.15
N LEU A 703 61.65 9.83 12.46
CA LEU A 703 60.79 8.82 13.12
C LEU A 703 59.29 9.07 12.88
N GLN A 704 58.90 10.31 12.56
CA GLN A 704 57.52 10.64 12.19
C GLN A 704 57.07 9.88 10.93
N ASP A 705 57.98 9.62 9.98
CA ASP A 705 57.64 8.86 8.77
C ASP A 705 57.26 7.41 9.14
N PHE A 706 57.91 6.80 10.13
CA PHE A 706 57.61 5.45 10.62
C PHE A 706 56.16 5.32 11.10
N GLN A 707 55.68 6.33 11.83
CA GLN A 707 54.30 6.40 12.31
C GLN A 707 53.30 6.58 11.16
N ILE A 708 53.63 7.40 10.16
CA ILE A 708 52.76 7.63 9.00
C ILE A 708 52.63 6.35 8.15
N PHE A 709 53.72 5.60 7.96
CA PHE A 709 53.69 4.29 7.28
C PHE A 709 52.83 3.26 8.03
N ASP A 710 52.95 3.18 9.36
CA ASP A 710 52.12 2.30 10.18
C ASP A 710 50.63 2.71 10.14
N MET A 711 50.34 4.01 10.22
CA MET A 711 48.98 4.54 10.10
C MET A 711 48.37 4.25 8.71
N ALA A 712 49.18 4.32 7.64
CA ALA A 712 48.74 4.02 6.28
C ALA A 712 48.35 2.56 6.08
N SER A 713 49.07 1.63 6.70
CA SER A 713 48.73 0.20 6.65
C SER A 713 47.42 -0.16 7.36
N ARG A 714 46.88 0.73 8.21
CA ARG A 714 45.70 0.48 9.06
C ARG A 714 44.42 1.16 8.57
N GLY A 715 44.50 1.97 7.52
CA GLY A 715 43.29 2.59 6.98
C GLY A 715 43.54 3.74 5.99
N PRO A 716 42.45 4.23 5.38
CA PRO A 716 42.51 5.21 4.29
C PRO A 716 43.02 6.58 4.73
N TRP A 717 42.78 7.00 5.97
CA TRP A 717 43.27 8.29 6.47
C TRP A 717 44.81 8.34 6.53
N GLY A 718 45.43 7.29 7.05
CA GLY A 718 46.90 7.19 7.04
C GLY A 718 47.46 7.07 5.62
N ALA A 719 46.75 6.36 4.73
CA ALA A 719 47.15 6.22 3.34
C ALA A 719 47.18 7.58 2.62
N LEU A 720 46.18 8.44 2.88
CA LEU A 720 46.10 9.80 2.36
C LEU A 720 47.24 10.68 2.89
N GLN A 721 47.52 10.62 4.19
CA GLN A 721 48.64 11.35 4.79
C GLN A 721 49.99 10.93 4.19
N LEU A 722 50.18 9.61 3.97
CA LEU A 722 51.40 9.08 3.36
C LEU A 722 51.58 9.57 1.91
N LEU A 723 50.50 9.72 1.13
CA LEU A 723 50.59 10.24 -0.24
C LEU A 723 51.11 11.67 -0.30
N PHE A 724 50.57 12.55 0.55
CA PHE A 724 51.03 13.94 0.63
C PHE A 724 52.47 14.03 1.16
N ARG A 725 52.85 13.16 2.10
CA ARG A 725 54.21 13.10 2.64
C ARG A 725 55.23 12.65 1.60
N LEU A 726 54.89 11.68 0.74
CA LEU A 726 55.78 11.10 -0.28
C LEU A 726 55.67 11.76 -1.66
N LYS A 727 54.82 12.78 -1.81
CA LYS A 727 54.57 13.52 -3.06
C LYS A 727 54.19 12.62 -4.25
N PHE A 728 53.54 11.48 -4.03
CA PHE A 728 53.10 10.53 -5.09
C PHE A 728 54.20 9.77 -5.87
N TRP A 729 55.49 10.10 -5.72
CA TRP A 729 56.57 9.54 -6.57
C TRP A 729 57.22 8.25 -6.05
N GLN A 730 56.79 7.74 -4.90
CA GLN A 730 57.40 6.56 -4.28
C GLN A 730 56.54 5.32 -4.38
N MET A 731 57.18 4.16 -4.33
CA MET A 731 56.51 2.87 -4.40
C MET A 731 55.42 2.67 -3.34
N ALA A 732 55.60 3.24 -2.14
CA ALA A 732 54.58 3.22 -1.09
C ALA A 732 53.32 4.02 -1.44
N SER A 733 53.41 4.99 -2.35
CA SER A 733 52.25 5.72 -2.88
C SER A 733 51.30 4.80 -3.66
N ILE A 734 51.80 3.76 -4.33
CA ILE A 734 50.96 2.79 -5.05
C ILE A 734 50.03 2.05 -4.06
N GLY A 735 50.57 1.57 -2.93
CA GLY A 735 49.78 0.92 -1.89
C GLY A 735 48.72 1.85 -1.27
N SER A 736 49.07 3.12 -1.04
CA SER A 736 48.11 4.10 -0.54
C SER A 736 46.99 4.42 -1.54
N ILE A 737 47.30 4.53 -2.84
CA ILE A 737 46.30 4.73 -3.90
C ILE A 737 45.34 3.54 -3.96
N ILE A 738 45.84 2.30 -3.87
CA ILE A 738 45.01 1.10 -3.87
C ILE A 738 44.04 1.09 -2.68
N ILE A 739 44.49 1.45 -1.47
CA ILE A 739 43.62 1.57 -0.29
C ILE A 739 42.50 2.59 -0.54
N LEU A 740 42.80 3.74 -1.13
CA LEU A 740 41.81 4.77 -1.44
C LEU A 740 40.83 4.33 -2.53
N LEU A 741 41.31 3.68 -3.59
CA LEU A 741 40.46 3.11 -4.65
C LEU A 741 39.56 1.99 -4.12
N SER A 742 40.02 1.20 -3.14
CA SER A 742 39.19 0.14 -2.55
C SER A 742 37.89 0.66 -1.92
N LEU A 743 37.83 1.95 -1.52
CA LEU A 743 36.63 2.56 -0.93
C LEU A 743 35.48 2.64 -1.93
N ALA A 744 35.75 2.89 -3.20
CA ALA A 744 34.72 3.02 -4.23
C ALA A 744 34.30 1.68 -4.85
N SER A 745 35.02 0.58 -4.56
CA SER A 745 34.76 -0.74 -5.18
C SER A 745 33.32 -1.23 -4.97
N ASP A 746 32.73 -0.95 -3.81
CA ASP A 746 31.36 -1.36 -3.49
C ASP A 746 30.31 -0.57 -4.30
N ALA A 747 30.53 0.73 -4.52
CA ALA A 747 29.62 1.58 -5.30
C ALA A 747 29.63 1.21 -6.80
N PHE A 748 30.79 0.91 -7.36
CA PHE A 748 30.92 0.50 -8.77
C PHE A 748 30.30 -0.88 -9.00
N LEU A 749 30.43 -1.81 -8.05
CA LEU A 749 29.78 -3.13 -8.16
C LEU A 749 28.26 -3.03 -8.07
N GLN A 750 27.70 -2.12 -7.27
CA GLN A 750 26.24 -1.88 -7.25
C GLN A 750 25.71 -1.33 -8.58
N GLN A 751 26.49 -0.50 -9.28
CA GLN A 751 26.12 0.04 -10.60
C GLN A 751 26.27 -0.98 -11.74
N SER A 752 26.89 -2.14 -11.50
CA SER A 752 27.09 -3.15 -12.55
C SER A 752 25.82 -3.89 -12.97
N VAL A 753 24.73 -3.78 -12.21
CA VAL A 753 23.43 -4.43 -12.49
C VAL A 753 22.31 -3.41 -12.51
N SER A 754 21.57 -3.34 -13.62
CA SER A 754 20.33 -2.59 -13.75
C SER A 754 19.15 -3.53 -14.01
N TYR A 755 17.95 -3.09 -13.62
CA TYR A 755 16.71 -3.85 -13.75
C TYR A 755 15.70 -3.13 -14.66
N PRO A 756 15.96 -2.98 -15.97
CA PRO A 756 14.97 -2.38 -16.88
C PRO A 756 13.69 -3.21 -16.92
N LEU A 757 12.55 -2.51 -16.90
CA LEU A 757 11.24 -3.12 -17.15
C LEU A 757 11.11 -3.38 -18.65
N ARG A 758 10.75 -4.62 -19.02
CA ARG A 758 10.44 -4.99 -20.41
C ARG A 758 9.04 -5.57 -20.50
N VAL A 759 8.34 -5.23 -21.57
CA VAL A 759 7.06 -5.85 -21.92
C VAL A 759 7.35 -7.11 -22.70
N HIS A 760 6.82 -8.24 -22.27
CA HIS A 760 6.98 -9.51 -22.96
C HIS A 760 5.67 -10.32 -22.95
N PRO A 761 5.42 -11.12 -24.00
CA PRO A 761 4.21 -11.94 -24.09
C PRO A 761 4.25 -13.10 -23.10
N GLN A 762 3.24 -13.23 -22.25
CA GLN A 762 3.11 -14.32 -21.29
C GLN A 762 2.30 -15.47 -21.89
N SER A 763 2.86 -16.68 -21.91
CA SER A 763 2.23 -17.87 -22.51
C SER A 763 1.23 -18.61 -21.63
N LYS A 764 1.11 -18.25 -20.34
CA LYS A 764 0.26 -18.98 -19.38
C LYS A 764 -1.22 -18.59 -19.41
N ASN A 765 -1.51 -17.33 -19.77
CA ASN A 765 -2.86 -16.79 -19.81
C ASN A 765 -3.14 -16.29 -21.23
N ILE A 766 -4.37 -16.49 -21.71
CA ILE A 766 -4.81 -16.07 -23.04
C ILE A 766 -5.84 -14.96 -22.83
N ALA A 767 -5.72 -13.88 -23.60
CA ALA A 767 -6.74 -12.84 -23.65
C ALA A 767 -7.86 -13.29 -24.59
N SER A 768 -9.11 -12.89 -24.38
CA SER A 768 -10.18 -13.23 -25.33
C SER A 768 -11.11 -12.06 -25.62
N ILE A 769 -11.60 -11.99 -26.85
CA ILE A 769 -12.56 -10.98 -27.30
C ILE A 769 -13.67 -11.63 -28.12
N PRO A 770 -14.95 -11.31 -27.86
CA PRO A 770 -16.05 -11.96 -28.59
C PRO A 770 -16.20 -11.45 -30.03
N TYR A 771 -16.53 -12.35 -30.94
CA TYR A 771 -16.89 -12.06 -32.33
C TYR A 771 -18.11 -12.89 -32.74
N ALA A 772 -18.88 -12.41 -33.71
CA ALA A 772 -20.04 -13.13 -34.24
C ALA A 772 -19.67 -13.82 -35.56
N GLN A 773 -19.81 -15.13 -35.65
CA GLN A 773 -19.71 -15.86 -36.91
C GLN A 773 -21.09 -16.22 -37.49
N HIS A 774 -22.01 -16.60 -36.61
CA HIS A 774 -23.34 -17.05 -36.97
C HIS A 774 -24.40 -16.20 -36.27
N PHE A 775 -25.46 -15.84 -36.99
CA PHE A 775 -26.65 -15.20 -36.41
C PHE A 775 -27.85 -16.14 -36.50
N ASN A 776 -28.26 -16.68 -35.35
CA ASN A 776 -29.42 -17.55 -35.22
C ASN A 776 -30.20 -17.19 -33.94
N LEU A 777 -31.47 -16.82 -34.09
CA LEU A 777 -32.40 -16.50 -32.99
C LEU A 777 -33.18 -17.74 -32.49
N TYR A 778 -33.09 -18.86 -33.20
CA TYR A 778 -33.76 -20.10 -32.84
C TYR A 778 -32.76 -21.12 -32.30
N ASP A 779 -32.69 -21.25 -30.97
CA ASP A 779 -31.97 -22.36 -30.35
C ASP A 779 -32.91 -23.56 -30.16
N SER A 780 -32.45 -24.72 -30.60
CA SER A 780 -33.23 -25.97 -30.78
C SER A 780 -33.83 -26.58 -29.51
N LEU A 781 -33.75 -25.91 -28.35
CA LEU A 781 -34.15 -26.43 -27.04
C LEU A 781 -35.16 -25.57 -26.26
N ALA A 782 -35.63 -24.42 -26.77
CA ALA A 782 -36.49 -23.53 -25.98
C ALA A 782 -37.50 -22.68 -26.79
N GLY A 783 -38.66 -23.25 -27.16
CA GLY A 783 -39.91 -22.51 -27.44
C GLY A 783 -39.88 -21.38 -28.49
N PRO A 784 -41.00 -20.67 -28.73
CA PRO A 784 -41.04 -19.57 -29.71
C PRO A 784 -40.14 -18.38 -29.28
N PRO A 785 -39.61 -17.60 -30.24
CA PRO A 785 -38.43 -16.76 -30.05
C PRO A 785 -38.75 -15.47 -29.26
N TYR A 786 -38.02 -15.22 -28.17
CA TYR A 786 -38.17 -14.01 -27.34
C TYR A 786 -36.89 -13.19 -27.14
N THR A 787 -35.83 -13.40 -27.93
CA THR A 787 -34.56 -12.67 -27.72
C THR A 787 -34.21 -11.67 -28.82
N THR A 788 -35.20 -10.92 -29.34
CA THR A 788 -34.94 -9.66 -30.06
C THR A 788 -34.75 -8.47 -29.12
N GLN A 789 -35.09 -8.61 -27.83
CA GLN A 789 -35.02 -7.52 -26.86
C GLN A 789 -33.63 -6.89 -26.68
N PRO A 790 -32.50 -7.66 -26.70
CA PRO A 790 -31.16 -7.07 -26.71
C PRO A 790 -30.84 -6.28 -27.98
N LEU A 791 -31.39 -6.71 -29.13
CA LEU A 791 -31.20 -6.03 -30.42
C LEU A 791 -32.04 -4.75 -30.50
N ILE A 792 -33.29 -4.79 -30.02
CA ILE A 792 -34.15 -3.61 -29.89
C ILE A 792 -33.48 -2.60 -28.94
N ALA A 793 -32.97 -3.06 -27.80
CA ALA A 793 -32.23 -2.21 -26.87
C ALA A 793 -30.98 -1.58 -27.52
N ALA A 794 -30.29 -2.31 -28.40
CA ALA A 794 -29.18 -1.78 -29.18
C ALA A 794 -29.62 -0.71 -30.20
N VAL A 795 -30.83 -0.79 -30.75
CA VAL A 795 -31.39 0.29 -31.60
C VAL A 795 -31.66 1.54 -30.78
N TYR A 796 -32.29 1.41 -29.61
CA TYR A 796 -32.47 2.54 -28.69
C TYR A 796 -31.12 3.14 -28.30
N ASP A 797 -30.12 2.30 -28.04
CA ASP A 797 -28.78 2.74 -27.76
C ASP A 797 -28.16 3.53 -28.91
N GLY A 798 -28.19 3.01 -30.14
CA GLY A 798 -27.67 3.70 -31.32
C GLY A 798 -28.40 5.02 -31.62
N VAL A 799 -29.70 5.10 -31.30
CA VAL A 799 -30.47 6.34 -31.43
C VAL A 799 -30.12 7.34 -30.33
N PHE A 800 -30.02 6.95 -29.05
CA PHE A 800 -29.86 7.90 -27.94
C PHE A 800 -28.40 8.19 -27.54
N SER A 801 -27.46 7.33 -27.90
CA SER A 801 -26.05 7.46 -27.49
C SER A 801 -25.23 8.30 -28.46
N ARG A 802 -24.61 9.36 -27.93
CA ARG A 802 -23.63 10.19 -28.66
C ARG A 802 -22.23 9.57 -28.71
N ASN A 803 -21.98 8.50 -27.94
CA ASN A 803 -20.69 7.80 -27.86
C ASN A 803 -20.88 6.32 -27.46
N LEU A 804 -20.74 5.40 -28.41
CA LEU A 804 -20.98 3.96 -28.20
C LEU A 804 -19.97 3.27 -27.26
N THR A 805 -18.83 3.88 -26.98
CA THR A 805 -17.78 3.29 -26.11
C THR A 805 -18.18 3.14 -24.63
N ARG A 806 -19.32 3.72 -24.22
CA ARG A 806 -19.82 3.71 -22.84
C ARG A 806 -21.20 3.06 -22.68
N SER A 807 -21.67 2.35 -23.71
CA SER A 807 -23.02 1.83 -23.69
C SER A 807 -23.15 0.38 -23.20
N ALA A 808 -24.37 -0.04 -22.87
CA ALA A 808 -24.73 -1.40 -22.51
C ALA A 808 -24.41 -2.42 -23.61
N SER A 809 -24.31 -1.97 -24.87
CA SER A 809 -23.86 -2.76 -26.01
C SER A 809 -22.33 -2.82 -26.17
N SER A 810 -21.54 -2.16 -25.32
CA SER A 810 -20.08 -2.09 -25.49
C SER A 810 -19.37 -3.42 -25.24
N ILE A 811 -18.34 -3.69 -26.06
CA ILE A 811 -17.57 -4.93 -25.98
C ILE A 811 -16.52 -4.83 -24.88
N THR A 812 -16.52 -5.82 -23.99
CA THR A 812 -15.52 -5.93 -22.92
C THR A 812 -14.65 -7.17 -23.16
N PRO A 813 -13.38 -7.03 -23.58
CA PRO A 813 -12.49 -8.17 -23.71
C PRO A 813 -12.06 -8.72 -22.34
N TYR A 814 -11.78 -10.02 -22.28
CA TYR A 814 -11.10 -10.66 -21.17
C TYR A 814 -9.58 -10.44 -21.28
N CYS A 815 -9.02 -9.63 -20.38
CA CYS A 815 -7.58 -9.39 -20.30
C CYS A 815 -7.11 -9.38 -18.84
N PRO A 816 -6.44 -10.46 -18.36
CA PRO A 816 -6.07 -10.59 -16.96
C PRO A 816 -5.08 -9.54 -16.44
N THR A 817 -4.18 -9.03 -17.30
CA THR A 817 -3.10 -8.10 -16.91
C THR A 817 -3.41 -6.64 -17.20
N GLY A 818 -4.53 -6.36 -17.89
CA GLY A 818 -4.86 -5.03 -18.40
C GLY A 818 -4.00 -4.58 -19.60
N ASN A 819 -3.01 -5.37 -20.03
CA ASN A 819 -2.23 -5.14 -21.26
C ASN A 819 -2.34 -6.37 -22.17
N CYS A 820 -3.15 -6.30 -23.22
CA CYS A 820 -3.37 -7.40 -24.16
C CYS A 820 -3.40 -6.91 -25.60
N THR A 821 -2.95 -7.74 -26.53
CA THR A 821 -3.00 -7.48 -27.97
C THR A 821 -3.72 -8.61 -28.66
N PHE A 822 -4.73 -8.29 -29.46
CA PHE A 822 -5.47 -9.28 -30.24
C PHE A 822 -4.93 -9.30 -31.67
N PRO A 823 -4.88 -10.48 -32.32
CA PRO A 823 -4.67 -10.52 -33.76
C PRO A 823 -5.79 -9.76 -34.46
N GLU A 824 -5.55 -9.29 -35.68
CA GLU A 824 -6.63 -8.81 -36.54
C GLU A 824 -7.68 -9.93 -36.67
N TYR A 825 -8.96 -9.59 -36.64
CA TYR A 825 -10.04 -10.58 -36.73
C TYR A 825 -11.26 -9.99 -37.43
N ALA A 826 -12.15 -10.85 -37.93
CA ALA A 826 -13.38 -10.43 -38.60
C ALA A 826 -14.61 -10.91 -37.83
N SER A 827 -15.68 -10.12 -37.87
CA SER A 827 -16.97 -10.43 -37.26
C SER A 827 -18.10 -10.10 -38.22
N LEU A 828 -19.17 -10.90 -38.17
CA LEU A 828 -20.47 -10.54 -38.69
C LEU A 828 -20.94 -9.26 -37.99
N ALA A 829 -21.47 -8.34 -38.79
CA ALA A 829 -21.82 -7.00 -38.40
C ALA A 829 -23.07 -6.53 -39.15
N VAL A 830 -23.60 -5.39 -38.71
CA VAL A 830 -24.61 -4.61 -39.43
C VAL A 830 -23.94 -3.36 -39.97
N CYS A 831 -24.24 -3.05 -41.23
CA CYS A 831 -23.77 -1.87 -41.92
C CYS A 831 -24.96 -0.99 -42.30
N SER A 832 -24.77 0.32 -42.23
CA SER A 832 -25.74 1.31 -42.71
C SER A 832 -25.23 2.00 -43.96
N ASN A 833 -26.09 2.17 -44.96
CA ASN A 833 -25.83 3.06 -46.07
C ASN A 833 -26.99 4.05 -46.24
N CYS A 834 -26.69 5.35 -46.23
CA CYS A 834 -27.70 6.41 -46.25
C CYS A 834 -27.42 7.41 -47.36
N HIS A 835 -28.44 7.70 -48.17
CA HIS A 835 -28.39 8.64 -49.27
C HIS A 835 -29.36 9.79 -49.04
N ASN A 836 -28.94 10.99 -49.42
CA ASN A 836 -29.82 12.15 -49.42
C ASN A 836 -30.68 12.10 -50.70
N VAL A 837 -31.99 11.98 -50.53
CA VAL A 837 -32.99 11.89 -51.62
C VAL A 837 -33.93 13.10 -51.61
N SER A 838 -33.50 14.22 -51.01
CA SER A 838 -34.30 15.44 -50.91
C SER A 838 -34.77 15.99 -52.26
N SER A 839 -34.02 15.75 -53.35
CA SER A 839 -34.40 16.14 -54.71
C SER A 839 -35.63 15.42 -55.27
N LEU A 840 -36.04 14.31 -54.65
CA LEU A 840 -37.21 13.52 -55.07
C LEU A 840 -38.50 13.92 -54.35
N LEU A 841 -38.45 14.85 -53.41
CA LEU A 841 -39.63 15.33 -52.69
C LEU A 841 -40.56 16.10 -53.63
N ARG A 842 -41.81 15.61 -53.75
CA ARG A 842 -42.90 16.30 -54.45
C ARG A 842 -43.78 17.01 -53.44
N VAL A 843 -43.99 18.31 -53.66
CA VAL A 843 -44.86 19.15 -52.83
C VAL A 843 -46.20 19.33 -53.54
N THR A 844 -47.29 18.98 -52.86
CA THR A 844 -48.65 19.27 -53.31
C THR A 844 -49.33 20.20 -52.32
N HIS A 845 -49.92 21.28 -52.82
CA HIS A 845 -50.72 22.23 -52.03
C HIS A 845 -52.21 21.90 -52.20
N GLU A 846 -52.95 21.87 -51.09
CA GLU A 846 -54.38 21.57 -51.13
C GLU A 846 -55.20 22.82 -51.55
N PRO A 847 -56.21 22.74 -52.42
CA PRO A 847 -56.76 23.92 -53.11
C PRO A 847 -57.70 24.83 -52.29
N ASP A 848 -58.01 24.54 -51.02
CA ASP A 848 -58.98 25.33 -50.23
C ASP A 848 -58.32 26.42 -49.38
N GLN A 849 -58.70 27.68 -49.67
CA GLN A 849 -58.03 28.94 -49.31
C GLN A 849 -57.99 29.33 -47.81
N ILE A 850 -58.05 28.40 -46.85
CA ILE A 850 -58.02 28.76 -45.41
C ILE A 850 -56.97 27.99 -44.59
N SER A 851 -56.36 26.93 -45.11
CA SER A 851 -55.31 26.20 -44.39
C SER A 851 -54.08 26.03 -45.27
N GLY A 852 -52.95 26.65 -44.88
CA GLY A 852 -51.65 26.56 -45.57
C GLY A 852 -50.99 25.17 -45.49
N ILE A 853 -51.73 24.12 -45.86
CA ILE A 853 -51.31 22.73 -45.76
C ILE A 853 -50.46 22.38 -46.98
N SER A 854 -49.23 21.93 -46.73
CA SER A 854 -48.33 21.41 -47.76
C SER A 854 -48.03 19.95 -47.48
N LYS A 855 -48.24 19.08 -48.47
CA LYS A 855 -47.92 17.66 -48.38
C LYS A 855 -46.63 17.38 -49.15
N TYR A 856 -45.63 16.88 -48.43
CA TYR A 856 -44.34 16.46 -48.94
C TYR A 856 -44.37 14.95 -49.16
N SER A 857 -44.21 14.49 -50.40
CA SER A 857 -44.33 13.07 -50.74
C SER A 857 -43.10 12.57 -51.51
N LEU A 858 -42.65 11.37 -51.18
CA LEU A 858 -41.62 10.64 -51.91
C LEU A 858 -42.26 9.67 -52.91
N PRO A 859 -41.57 9.31 -54.02
CA PRO A 859 -42.07 8.35 -55.01
C PRO A 859 -42.40 6.95 -54.48
N ASN A 860 -41.91 6.58 -53.30
CA ASN A 860 -42.25 5.33 -52.60
C ASN A 860 -43.59 5.38 -51.85
N GLY A 861 -44.32 6.51 -51.92
CA GLY A 861 -45.59 6.70 -51.23
C GLY A 861 -45.46 7.22 -49.79
N HIS A 862 -44.24 7.37 -49.25
CA HIS A 862 -44.01 7.98 -47.94
C HIS A 862 -44.27 9.48 -48.01
N SER A 863 -45.07 10.02 -47.10
CA SER A 863 -45.38 11.45 -47.09
C SER A 863 -45.48 12.04 -45.69
N LEU A 864 -45.16 13.33 -45.58
CA LEU A 864 -45.31 14.17 -44.40
C LEU A 864 -46.20 15.36 -44.76
N THR A 865 -47.22 15.63 -43.94
CA THR A 865 -48.13 16.77 -44.13
C THR A 865 -47.82 17.84 -43.09
N SER A 866 -47.66 19.11 -43.52
CA SER A 866 -47.51 20.26 -42.62
C SER A 866 -48.85 21.00 -42.52
N GLU A 867 -49.54 20.96 -41.39
CA GLU A 867 -50.83 21.63 -41.18
C GLU A 867 -50.64 22.97 -40.44
N SER A 868 -51.46 24.00 -40.71
CA SER A 868 -51.27 25.37 -40.19
C SER A 868 -51.40 25.50 -38.66
N THR A 869 -51.96 24.50 -37.99
CA THR A 869 -52.05 24.38 -36.52
C THR A 869 -51.16 23.27 -35.95
N ILE A 870 -50.66 22.36 -36.79
CA ILE A 870 -49.83 21.19 -36.43
C ILE A 870 -48.69 21.04 -37.46
N PHE A 871 -47.53 21.61 -37.18
CA PHE A 871 -46.35 21.39 -38.01
C PHE A 871 -45.77 19.99 -37.75
N GLY A 872 -45.75 19.12 -38.76
CA GLY A 872 -45.02 17.86 -38.74
C GLY A 872 -43.52 18.10 -38.99
N TYR A 873 -42.65 17.64 -38.09
CA TYR A 873 -41.19 17.93 -38.16
C TYR A 873 -40.32 16.72 -38.53
N LEU A 874 -40.85 15.50 -38.43
CA LEU A 874 -40.13 14.25 -38.73
C LEU A 874 -41.18 13.17 -39.00
N SER A 875 -40.96 12.41 -40.07
CA SER A 875 -41.67 11.17 -40.35
C SER A 875 -40.66 10.10 -40.77
N ILE A 876 -40.71 8.94 -40.14
CA ILE A 876 -39.85 7.80 -40.41
C ILE A 876 -40.75 6.64 -40.84
N ASN A 877 -40.49 6.14 -42.05
CA ASN A 877 -41.16 4.95 -42.58
C ASN A 877 -40.13 3.86 -42.85
N ALA A 878 -40.34 2.68 -42.28
CA ALA A 878 -39.49 1.51 -42.45
C ALA A 878 -40.25 0.43 -43.22
N SER A 879 -39.57 -0.20 -44.18
CA SER A 879 -40.15 -1.25 -45.03
C SER A 879 -39.18 -2.41 -45.20
N THR A 880 -39.75 -3.62 -45.21
CA THR A 880 -39.02 -4.89 -45.38
C THR A 880 -38.91 -5.31 -46.87
N GLY A 881 -39.62 -4.63 -47.77
CA GLY A 881 -39.51 -4.83 -49.22
C GLY A 881 -38.42 -3.96 -49.89
N PRO A 882 -38.06 -4.22 -51.17
CA PRO A 882 -37.16 -3.35 -51.93
C PRO A 882 -37.71 -1.93 -51.98
N SER A 883 -36.86 -0.90 -51.81
CA SER A 883 -37.33 0.49 -51.86
C SER A 883 -38.04 0.78 -53.19
N THR A 884 -39.31 1.16 -53.13
CA THR A 884 -40.17 1.42 -54.31
C THR A 884 -39.87 2.76 -55.00
N LEU A 885 -38.88 3.54 -54.50
CA LEU A 885 -38.29 4.69 -55.20
C LEU A 885 -37.73 4.30 -56.60
N ARG A 886 -37.57 3.00 -56.84
CA ARG A 886 -37.13 2.34 -58.07
C ARG A 886 -37.93 2.64 -59.34
N SER A 887 -39.19 3.06 -59.30
CA SER A 887 -40.01 2.80 -60.49
C SER A 887 -39.87 3.77 -61.67
N ASN A 888 -39.41 5.03 -61.55
CA ASN A 888 -39.58 5.93 -62.72
C ASN A 888 -38.58 7.06 -63.03
N HIS A 889 -37.52 7.40 -62.28
CA HIS A 889 -36.68 8.54 -62.73
C HIS A 889 -35.22 8.72 -62.26
N LEU A 890 -34.56 7.71 -61.69
CA LEU A 890 -33.13 7.81 -61.38
C LEU A 890 -32.37 6.64 -62.02
N GLU A 891 -31.57 6.94 -63.04
CA GLU A 891 -30.44 6.10 -63.46
C GLU A 891 -29.40 6.12 -62.33
N LEU A 892 -29.63 5.35 -61.26
CA LEU A 892 -28.57 4.97 -60.34
C LEU A 892 -27.72 3.90 -61.06
N ASN A 893 -26.40 4.12 -61.13
CA ASN A 893 -25.44 3.18 -61.72
C ASN A 893 -25.72 1.73 -61.30
N SER A 894 -25.57 0.78 -62.24
CA SER A 894 -25.81 -0.65 -62.04
C SER A 894 -25.06 -1.25 -60.83
N ASP A 895 -23.88 -0.74 -60.48
CA ASP A 895 -23.09 -1.13 -59.29
C ASP A 895 -23.72 -0.73 -57.95
N THR A 896 -24.47 0.37 -57.92
CA THR A 896 -25.27 0.74 -56.74
C THR A 896 -26.58 -0.04 -56.68
N LEU A 897 -27.13 -0.45 -57.83
CA LEU A 897 -28.43 -1.13 -57.94
C LEU A 897 -28.41 -2.56 -57.37
N SER A 898 -27.26 -3.24 -57.43
CA SER A 898 -27.04 -4.59 -56.88
C SER A 898 -26.89 -4.60 -55.35
N LYS A 899 -26.41 -3.51 -54.73
CA LYS A 899 -26.26 -3.39 -53.27
C LYS A 899 -27.61 -3.28 -52.52
N TYR A 900 -28.65 -2.73 -53.16
CA TYR A 900 -30.00 -2.58 -52.57
C TYR A 900 -30.85 -3.87 -52.61
N GLN A 901 -30.41 -4.89 -53.36
CA GLN A 901 -31.05 -6.21 -53.43
C GLN A 901 -30.12 -7.32 -52.91
N SER A 902 -29.27 -6.99 -51.93
CA SER A 902 -28.52 -8.03 -51.24
C SER A 902 -29.50 -8.89 -50.43
N PRO A 903 -29.47 -10.23 -50.51
CA PRO A 903 -30.35 -11.09 -49.72
C PRO A 903 -30.13 -11.00 -48.18
N GLY A 904 -29.23 -10.13 -47.71
CA GLY A 904 -28.96 -9.83 -46.29
C GLY A 904 -29.48 -8.46 -45.82
N THR A 905 -30.37 -7.81 -46.59
CA THR A 905 -31.00 -6.54 -46.20
C THR A 905 -31.96 -6.75 -45.03
N ILE A 906 -31.79 -5.96 -43.97
CA ILE A 906 -32.58 -6.03 -42.74
C ILE A 906 -33.76 -5.06 -42.78
N THR A 907 -33.57 -3.81 -43.22
CA THR A 907 -34.70 -2.87 -43.39
C THR A 907 -34.28 -1.68 -44.24
N ASN A 908 -35.21 -1.21 -45.07
CA ASN A 908 -35.10 0.06 -45.79
C ASN A 908 -35.90 1.12 -45.03
N VAL A 909 -35.31 2.29 -44.79
CA VAL A 909 -35.93 3.35 -43.99
C VAL A 909 -35.85 4.68 -44.70
N SER A 910 -37.01 5.23 -45.04
CA SER A 910 -37.12 6.59 -45.55
C SER A 910 -37.48 7.55 -44.43
N VAL A 911 -36.74 8.65 -44.34
CA VAL A 911 -36.88 9.68 -43.30
C VAL A 911 -37.14 11.01 -43.98
N ILE A 912 -38.26 11.66 -43.66
CA ILE A 912 -38.57 13.03 -44.08
C ILE A 912 -38.49 13.92 -42.85
N THR A 913 -37.76 15.02 -42.97
CA THR A 913 -37.43 15.92 -41.86
C THR A 913 -37.81 17.34 -42.24
N GLY A 914 -38.44 18.07 -41.32
CA GLY A 914 -38.84 19.46 -41.50
C GLY A 914 -37.80 20.44 -40.99
N GLY A 915 -37.64 21.56 -41.71
CA GLY A 915 -36.79 22.69 -41.30
C GLY A 915 -37.60 23.95 -40.97
N ASP A 916 -36.92 25.09 -40.85
CA ASP A 916 -37.50 26.36 -40.41
C ASP A 916 -38.71 26.78 -41.28
N PRO A 917 -39.88 27.16 -40.70
CA PRO A 917 -41.06 27.55 -41.45
C PRO A 917 -40.87 28.79 -42.34
N SER A 918 -39.78 29.53 -42.20
CA SER A 918 -39.45 30.69 -43.04
C SER A 918 -38.89 30.34 -44.43
N GLU A 919 -38.50 29.08 -44.69
CA GLU A 919 -37.87 28.68 -45.95
C GLU A 919 -38.44 27.35 -46.51
N PRO A 920 -39.13 27.36 -47.68
CA PRO A 920 -39.78 26.16 -48.22
C PRO A 920 -38.82 25.06 -48.73
N TRP A 921 -37.52 25.33 -48.82
CA TRP A 921 -36.47 24.35 -49.14
C TRP A 921 -35.85 23.69 -47.89
N ALA A 922 -36.44 23.92 -46.71
CA ALA A 922 -35.91 23.43 -45.44
C ALA A 922 -36.25 21.97 -45.11
N TYR A 923 -37.09 21.29 -45.91
CA TYR A 923 -37.39 19.87 -45.75
C TYR A 923 -36.33 19.00 -46.43
N THR A 924 -35.79 18.02 -45.71
CA THR A 924 -34.82 17.05 -46.26
C THR A 924 -35.32 15.63 -46.13
N ALA A 925 -35.04 14.82 -47.16
CA ALA A 925 -35.37 13.41 -47.20
C ALA A 925 -34.11 12.55 -47.32
N TRP A 926 -34.10 11.45 -46.59
CA TRP A 926 -33.02 10.47 -46.56
C TRP A 926 -33.58 9.07 -46.79
N ASP A 927 -32.86 8.26 -47.56
CA ASP A 927 -33.12 6.84 -47.74
C ASP A 927 -31.94 6.06 -47.17
N CYS A 928 -32.19 5.23 -46.17
CA CYS A 928 -31.20 4.49 -45.40
C CYS A 928 -31.47 2.99 -45.43
N VAL A 929 -30.43 2.19 -45.61
CA VAL A 929 -30.49 0.73 -45.60
C VAL A 929 -29.64 0.19 -44.47
N LEU A 930 -30.21 -0.70 -43.66
CA LEU A 930 -29.48 -1.55 -42.74
C LEU A 930 -29.37 -2.95 -43.34
N ALA A 931 -28.15 -3.47 -43.47
CA ALA A 931 -27.89 -4.79 -44.01
C ALA A 931 -26.76 -5.49 -43.24
N PHE A 932 -26.77 -6.82 -43.25
CA PHE A 932 -25.67 -7.61 -42.74
C PHE A 932 -24.41 -7.44 -43.61
N CYS A 933 -23.25 -7.40 -42.97
CA CYS A 933 -21.93 -7.28 -43.59
C CYS A 933 -20.90 -7.97 -42.70
N ALA A 934 -19.65 -8.14 -43.17
CA ALA A 934 -18.55 -8.53 -42.30
C ALA A 934 -17.59 -7.35 -42.10
N LYS A 935 -17.14 -7.10 -40.88
CA LYS A 935 -16.17 -6.05 -40.53
C LYS A 935 -14.91 -6.68 -39.94
N SER A 936 -13.73 -6.22 -40.37
CA SER A 936 -12.46 -6.58 -39.72
C SER A 936 -12.08 -5.54 -38.67
N TYR A 937 -11.43 -5.99 -37.61
CA TYR A 937 -11.07 -5.21 -36.44
C TYR A 937 -9.62 -5.44 -36.04
N GLN A 938 -8.97 -4.36 -35.62
CA GLN A 938 -7.73 -4.42 -34.86
C GLN A 938 -8.01 -3.94 -33.44
N ALA A 939 -7.68 -4.78 -32.46
CA ALA A 939 -8.02 -4.53 -31.06
C ALA A 939 -6.79 -4.64 -30.16
N SER A 940 -6.69 -3.71 -29.22
CA SER A 940 -5.67 -3.74 -28.18
C SER A 940 -6.21 -3.18 -26.88
N GLN A 941 -5.66 -3.67 -25.77
CA GLN A 941 -5.96 -3.18 -24.45
C GLN A 941 -4.67 -2.77 -23.76
N SER A 942 -4.62 -1.52 -23.30
CA SER A 942 -3.47 -0.97 -22.57
C SER A 942 -3.94 -0.28 -21.30
N LEU A 943 -3.34 -0.58 -20.15
CA LEU A 943 -3.73 -0.03 -18.84
C LEU A 943 -5.22 -0.24 -18.52
N SER A 944 -5.79 -1.36 -18.95
CA SER A 944 -7.22 -1.70 -18.88
C SER A 944 -8.15 -0.87 -19.78
N TYR A 945 -7.62 0.04 -20.60
CA TYR A 945 -8.39 0.75 -21.62
C TYR A 945 -8.42 -0.05 -22.92
N PHE A 946 -9.61 -0.41 -23.37
CA PHE A 946 -9.84 -1.13 -24.62
C PHE A 946 -9.97 -0.15 -25.79
N ASN A 947 -9.22 -0.40 -26.86
CA ASN A 947 -9.34 0.33 -28.11
C ASN A 947 -9.48 -0.66 -29.26
N GLU A 948 -10.50 -0.44 -30.08
CA GLU A 948 -10.78 -1.24 -31.26
C GLU A 948 -11.09 -0.32 -32.43
N THR A 949 -10.46 -0.59 -33.56
CA THR A 949 -10.64 0.16 -34.80
C THR A 949 -11.08 -0.77 -35.92
N PRO A 950 -12.19 -0.47 -36.61
CA PRO A 950 -12.56 -1.20 -37.82
C PRO A 950 -11.54 -0.89 -38.93
N LEU A 951 -11.12 -1.91 -39.67
CA LEU A 951 -10.15 -1.80 -40.77
C LEU A 951 -10.87 -1.81 -42.12
N ASP A 952 -11.52 -2.93 -42.46
CA ASP A 952 -12.21 -3.14 -43.73
C ASP A 952 -13.65 -3.61 -43.53
N VAL A 953 -14.49 -3.36 -44.53
CA VAL A 953 -15.89 -3.81 -44.60
C VAL A 953 -16.07 -4.66 -45.85
N PHE A 954 -16.58 -5.88 -45.67
CA PHE A 954 -16.84 -6.82 -46.75
C PHE A 954 -18.36 -6.89 -47.00
N GLU A 955 -18.75 -6.50 -48.21
CA GLU A 955 -20.13 -6.48 -48.70
C GLU A 955 -20.25 -7.47 -49.87
N GLY A 956 -21.30 -8.30 -49.87
CA GLY A 956 -21.56 -9.27 -50.95
C GLY A 956 -22.05 -10.61 -50.41
N LEU A 957 -23.31 -10.92 -50.68
CA LEU A 957 -23.94 -12.16 -50.24
C LEU A 957 -23.89 -13.21 -51.37
N GLN A 958 -23.58 -14.45 -51.03
CA GLN A 958 -23.86 -15.61 -51.87
C GLN A 958 -24.91 -16.48 -51.16
N SER A 959 -26.04 -16.75 -51.82
CA SER A 959 -27.06 -17.67 -51.32
C SER A 959 -26.66 -19.12 -51.63
N ALA A 960 -26.78 -20.02 -50.64
CA ALA A 960 -26.63 -21.46 -50.85
C ALA A 960 -27.73 -22.21 -50.08
N THR A 961 -28.54 -23.00 -50.79
CA THR A 961 -29.59 -23.84 -50.22
C THR A 961 -28.98 -25.17 -49.78
N PHE A 962 -29.08 -25.52 -48.49
CA PHE A 962 -28.62 -26.82 -47.98
C PHE A 962 -29.82 -27.70 -47.60
N SER A 963 -30.01 -28.81 -48.30
CA SER A 963 -30.99 -29.83 -47.92
C SER A 963 -30.42 -30.69 -46.78
N LEU A 964 -30.91 -30.53 -45.55
CA LEU A 964 -30.66 -31.44 -44.45
C LEU A 964 -31.88 -32.36 -44.28
N ASN A 965 -31.63 -33.67 -44.21
CA ASN A 965 -32.64 -34.72 -44.05
C ASN A 965 -33.43 -34.59 -42.72
N SER A 966 -34.39 -33.66 -42.64
CA SER A 966 -35.52 -33.63 -41.70
C SER A 966 -36.36 -32.36 -41.90
N THR A 967 -37.42 -32.47 -42.71
CA THR A 967 -38.67 -31.67 -42.75
C THR A 967 -38.69 -30.13 -42.72
N ASP A 968 -37.60 -29.38 -42.59
CA ASP A 968 -37.59 -27.92 -42.78
C ASP A 968 -36.34 -27.49 -43.57
N ASP A 969 -36.50 -27.14 -44.84
CA ASP A 969 -35.46 -26.53 -45.67
C ASP A 969 -35.22 -25.09 -45.19
N LEU A 970 -34.23 -24.89 -44.29
CA LEU A 970 -33.84 -23.56 -43.82
C LEU A 970 -32.77 -22.96 -44.73
N GLU A 971 -33.15 -21.97 -45.54
CA GLU A 971 -32.17 -21.16 -46.30
C GLU A 971 -31.20 -20.45 -45.35
N THR A 972 -29.91 -20.45 -45.68
CA THR A 972 -28.86 -19.78 -44.91
C THR A 972 -28.01 -18.94 -45.85
N PHE A 973 -27.79 -17.67 -45.49
CA PHE A 973 -26.97 -16.76 -46.27
C PHE A 973 -25.53 -16.78 -45.80
N PHE A 974 -24.57 -16.71 -46.74
CA PHE A 974 -23.15 -16.71 -46.44
C PHE A 974 -22.45 -15.42 -46.88
N PHE A 975 -21.50 -14.97 -46.06
CA PHE A 975 -20.51 -13.95 -46.41
C PHE A 975 -19.13 -14.61 -46.46
N ASP A 976 -18.45 -14.50 -47.60
CA ASP A 976 -17.07 -14.96 -47.75
C ASP A 976 -16.09 -13.79 -47.62
N VAL A 977 -15.12 -13.93 -46.71
CA VAL A 977 -13.97 -13.01 -46.68
C VAL A 977 -12.92 -13.49 -47.70
N PRO A 978 -12.42 -12.62 -48.60
CA PRO A 978 -11.49 -13.02 -49.64
C PRO A 978 -10.23 -13.71 -49.10
N SER A 979 -9.78 -14.75 -49.81
CA SER A 979 -8.65 -15.61 -49.39
C SER A 979 -7.33 -14.89 -49.10
N THR A 980 -7.11 -13.73 -49.71
CA THR A 980 -5.94 -12.87 -49.48
C THR A 980 -5.87 -12.26 -48.08
N TYR A 981 -7.01 -12.12 -47.39
CA TYR A 981 -7.08 -11.48 -46.06
C TYR A 981 -7.03 -12.49 -44.90
N LEU A 982 -7.26 -13.78 -45.17
CA LEU A 982 -7.36 -14.81 -44.13
C LEU A 982 -6.01 -15.18 -43.47
N THR A 983 -4.90 -15.03 -44.19
CA THR A 983 -3.56 -15.18 -43.60
C THR A 983 -3.20 -14.03 -42.66
N THR A 984 -3.81 -12.86 -42.86
CA THR A 984 -3.57 -11.63 -42.08
C THR A 984 -4.51 -11.56 -40.87
N ILE A 985 -5.77 -11.98 -41.04
CA ILE A 985 -6.88 -11.87 -40.07
C ILE A 985 -6.93 -13.03 -39.04
N GLY A 986 -5.95 -13.95 -39.01
CA GLY A 986 -5.86 -15.00 -37.98
C GLY A 986 -7.07 -15.95 -37.83
N SER A 987 -8.13 -15.78 -38.60
CA SER A 987 -9.39 -16.51 -38.52
C SER A 987 -9.30 -17.81 -39.32
N ARG A 988 -9.70 -18.92 -38.70
CA ARG A 988 -9.77 -20.23 -39.38
C ARG A 988 -11.00 -20.37 -40.28
N ASN A 989 -12.05 -19.59 -40.04
CA ASN A 989 -13.33 -19.73 -40.72
C ASN A 989 -13.57 -18.58 -41.71
N ARG A 990 -13.95 -18.96 -42.93
CA ARG A 990 -14.09 -18.06 -44.09
C ARG A 990 -15.50 -17.50 -44.25
N THR A 991 -16.47 -18.17 -43.64
CA THR A 991 -17.89 -18.03 -43.89
C THR A 991 -18.61 -17.52 -42.64
N PHE A 992 -19.25 -16.36 -42.76
CA PHE A 992 -20.23 -15.88 -41.79
C PHE A 992 -21.62 -16.27 -42.25
N SER A 993 -22.53 -16.64 -41.34
CA SER A 993 -23.86 -17.09 -41.74
C SER A 993 -25.01 -16.45 -40.98
N VAL A 994 -26.12 -16.23 -41.69
CA VAL A 994 -27.37 -15.70 -41.15
C VAL A 994 -28.50 -16.65 -41.54
N ASN A 995 -29.25 -17.14 -40.56
CA ASN A 995 -30.39 -18.03 -40.79
C ASN A 995 -31.63 -17.23 -41.24
N THR A 996 -32.35 -17.66 -42.28
CA THR A 996 -33.49 -16.93 -42.87
C THR A 996 -34.60 -16.58 -41.87
N PRO A 997 -35.11 -17.48 -41.01
CA PRO A 997 -36.12 -17.11 -40.01
C PRO A 997 -35.62 -16.10 -38.98
N SER A 998 -34.30 -16.04 -38.75
CA SER A 998 -33.70 -15.05 -37.85
C SER A 998 -33.59 -13.68 -38.53
N LEU A 999 -33.32 -13.66 -39.84
CA LEU A 999 -33.40 -12.45 -40.65
C LEU A 999 -34.84 -11.91 -40.70
N GLU A 1000 -35.82 -12.77 -40.97
CA GLU A 1000 -37.24 -12.40 -41.02
C GLU A 1000 -37.76 -11.86 -39.67
N ALA A 1001 -37.40 -12.51 -38.56
CA ALA A 1001 -37.76 -12.03 -37.22
C ALA A 1001 -37.13 -10.67 -36.92
N LEU A 1002 -35.90 -10.42 -37.38
CA LEU A 1002 -35.23 -9.14 -37.23
C LEU A 1002 -35.85 -8.06 -38.14
N GLN A 1003 -36.22 -8.42 -39.37
CA GLN A 1003 -36.92 -7.56 -40.32
C GLN A 1003 -38.27 -7.08 -39.76
N ASP A 1004 -39.07 -7.98 -39.19
CA ASP A 1004 -40.36 -7.65 -38.57
C ASP A 1004 -40.19 -6.75 -37.33
N SER A 1005 -39.24 -7.11 -36.46
CA SER A 1005 -38.99 -6.37 -35.22
C SER A 1005 -38.42 -4.96 -35.48
N LEU A 1006 -37.49 -4.80 -36.42
CA LEU A 1006 -36.91 -3.50 -36.74
C LEU A 1006 -37.81 -2.65 -37.64
N GLY A 1007 -38.55 -3.29 -38.55
CA GLY A 1007 -39.54 -2.65 -39.39
C GLY A 1007 -40.61 -1.94 -38.56
N THR A 1008 -41.04 -2.51 -37.43
CA THR A 1008 -41.98 -1.87 -36.51
C THR A 1008 -41.32 -0.87 -35.55
N THR A 1009 -40.12 -1.18 -35.06
CA THR A 1009 -39.40 -0.34 -34.07
C THR A 1009 -38.98 1.02 -34.65
N LEU A 1010 -38.55 1.05 -35.91
CA LEU A 1010 -38.03 2.27 -36.55
C LEU A 1010 -39.11 3.18 -37.13
N LEU A 1011 -40.39 2.79 -37.10
CA LEU A 1011 -41.48 3.66 -37.53
C LEU A 1011 -41.67 4.80 -36.53
N GLY A 1012 -41.95 6.02 -37.02
CA GLY A 1012 -42.42 7.05 -36.12
C GLY A 1012 -42.44 8.46 -36.69
N ASP A 1013 -43.46 9.19 -36.29
CA ASP A 1013 -43.72 10.57 -36.64
C ASP A 1013 -43.64 11.51 -35.42
N THR A 1014 -43.40 12.79 -35.68
CA THR A 1014 -43.55 13.88 -34.70
C THR A 1014 -44.32 15.06 -35.30
N GLY A 1015 -45.15 15.68 -34.45
CA GLY A 1015 -45.88 16.90 -34.75
C GLY A 1015 -46.10 17.72 -33.48
N ARG A 1016 -46.86 18.82 -33.59
CA ARG A 1016 -47.34 19.57 -32.43
C ARG A 1016 -48.77 19.17 -32.08
N ASN A 1017 -49.10 19.08 -30.80
CA ASN A 1017 -50.49 18.97 -30.35
C ASN A 1017 -51.18 20.36 -30.38
N GLU A 1018 -52.49 20.39 -30.12
CA GLU A 1018 -53.32 21.62 -30.12
C GLU A 1018 -52.80 22.70 -29.14
N MET A 1019 -51.99 22.32 -28.14
CA MET A 1019 -51.35 23.23 -27.18
C MET A 1019 -49.95 23.73 -27.63
N GLY A 1020 -49.53 23.39 -28.85
CA GLY A 1020 -48.23 23.76 -29.42
C GLY A 1020 -47.04 22.94 -28.89
N GLN A 1021 -47.25 21.87 -28.12
CA GLN A 1021 -46.20 21.00 -27.59
C GLN A 1021 -45.86 19.87 -28.58
N PHE A 1022 -44.60 19.46 -28.63
CA PHE A 1022 -44.17 18.33 -29.46
C PHE A 1022 -44.75 17.01 -28.95
N ALA A 1023 -45.40 16.26 -29.83
CA ALA A 1023 -45.86 14.90 -29.64
C ALA A 1023 -45.05 13.96 -30.53
N PHE A 1024 -44.72 12.78 -30.00
CA PHE A 1024 -43.96 11.74 -30.68
C PHE A 1024 -44.76 10.44 -30.64
N THR A 1025 -44.80 9.73 -31.77
CA THR A 1025 -45.47 8.43 -31.88
C THR A 1025 -44.78 7.34 -31.04
N ASN A 1026 -43.45 7.38 -30.93
CA ASN A 1026 -42.67 6.49 -30.06
C ASN A 1026 -41.36 7.14 -29.60
N GLY A 1027 -40.64 6.42 -28.72
CA GLY A 1027 -39.35 6.86 -28.20
C GLY A 1027 -38.25 6.97 -29.27
N ILE A 1028 -38.34 6.23 -30.38
CA ILE A 1028 -37.35 6.33 -31.47
C ILE A 1028 -37.50 7.68 -32.21
N ALA A 1029 -38.72 8.08 -32.58
CA ALA A 1029 -39.00 9.39 -33.17
C ALA A 1029 -38.52 10.54 -32.27
N GLN A 1030 -38.72 10.41 -30.95
CA GLN A 1030 -38.20 11.37 -29.97
C GLN A 1030 -36.66 11.42 -29.96
N GLY A 1031 -36.00 10.26 -30.03
CA GLY A 1031 -34.54 10.16 -30.09
C GLY A 1031 -33.95 10.76 -31.37
N PHE A 1032 -34.56 10.50 -32.53
CA PHE A 1032 -34.16 11.12 -33.80
C PHE A 1032 -34.32 12.64 -33.79
N TYR A 1033 -35.40 13.16 -33.20
CA TYR A 1033 -35.58 14.60 -33.01
C TYR A 1033 -34.50 15.21 -32.11
N ASN A 1034 -34.22 14.57 -30.95
CA ASN A 1034 -33.27 15.07 -29.95
C ASN A 1034 -31.79 15.03 -30.39
N ASN A 1035 -31.42 14.19 -31.35
CA ASN A 1035 -30.06 14.14 -31.92
C ASN A 1035 -29.84 15.14 -33.06
N GLY A 1036 -30.84 15.97 -33.34
CA GLY A 1036 -30.85 16.91 -34.45
C GLY A 1036 -31.29 16.17 -35.71
N VAL A 1037 -32.46 16.56 -36.22
CA VAL A 1037 -33.12 15.98 -37.40
C VAL A 1037 -32.25 16.01 -38.67
N LYS A 1038 -31.11 16.72 -38.64
CA LYS A 1038 -30.12 16.83 -39.74
C LYS A 1038 -29.03 15.73 -39.74
N ASN A 1039 -28.91 14.93 -38.67
CA ASN A 1039 -27.83 13.94 -38.50
C ASN A 1039 -28.28 12.49 -38.78
N VAL A 1040 -29.16 12.29 -39.76
CA VAL A 1040 -29.74 10.97 -40.09
C VAL A 1040 -28.65 9.95 -40.41
N LYS A 1041 -27.68 10.28 -41.27
CA LYS A 1041 -26.57 9.38 -41.65
C LYS A 1041 -25.78 8.86 -40.44
N THR A 1042 -25.40 9.73 -39.51
CA THR A 1042 -24.63 9.36 -38.31
C THR A 1042 -25.47 8.52 -37.35
N THR A 1043 -26.76 8.83 -37.21
CA THR A 1043 -27.68 8.07 -36.34
C THR A 1043 -27.83 6.63 -36.82
N PHE A 1044 -27.97 6.40 -38.13
CA PHE A 1044 -28.01 5.05 -38.69
C PHE A 1044 -26.69 4.30 -38.59
N ALA A 1045 -25.54 5.00 -38.67
CA ALA A 1045 -24.24 4.39 -38.40
C ALA A 1045 -24.11 3.92 -36.94
N ASN A 1046 -24.58 4.74 -35.99
CA ASN A 1046 -24.61 4.39 -34.57
C ASN A 1046 -25.54 3.19 -34.29
N ILE A 1047 -26.72 3.14 -34.94
CA ILE A 1047 -27.63 1.98 -34.85
C ILE A 1047 -26.94 0.72 -35.38
N ALA A 1048 -26.27 0.81 -36.52
CA ALA A 1048 -25.56 -0.31 -37.13
C ALA A 1048 -24.42 -0.83 -36.24
N ASP A 1049 -23.62 0.05 -35.64
CA ASP A 1049 -22.54 -0.33 -34.73
C ASP A 1049 -23.07 -0.90 -33.40
N ALA A 1050 -24.17 -0.37 -32.86
CA ALA A 1050 -24.79 -0.90 -31.65
C ALA A 1050 -25.36 -2.31 -31.87
N LEU A 1051 -26.05 -2.54 -33.01
CA LEU A 1051 -26.53 -3.86 -33.42
C LEU A 1051 -25.36 -4.84 -33.61
N THR A 1052 -24.28 -4.38 -34.27
CA THR A 1052 -23.05 -5.17 -34.44
C THR A 1052 -22.48 -5.62 -33.10
N ASN A 1053 -22.37 -4.72 -32.13
CA ASN A 1053 -21.81 -5.06 -30.83
C ASN A 1053 -22.74 -5.98 -30.02
N ALA A 1054 -24.07 -5.78 -30.10
CA ALA A 1054 -25.04 -6.65 -29.47
C ALA A 1054 -24.99 -8.09 -30.02
N MET A 1055 -24.77 -8.25 -31.33
CA MET A 1055 -24.54 -9.56 -31.95
C MET A 1055 -23.25 -10.20 -31.45
N ARG A 1056 -22.17 -9.42 -31.33
CA ARG A 1056 -20.86 -9.90 -30.85
C ARG A 1056 -20.92 -10.33 -29.38
N VAL A 1057 -21.54 -9.54 -28.51
CA VAL A 1057 -21.67 -9.84 -27.07
C VAL A 1057 -22.48 -11.11 -26.81
N ASN A 1058 -23.49 -11.38 -27.65
CA ASN A 1058 -24.33 -12.58 -27.51
C ASN A 1058 -23.74 -13.82 -28.20
N SER A 1059 -22.61 -13.68 -28.91
CA SER A 1059 -21.90 -14.81 -29.51
C SER A 1059 -21.13 -15.60 -28.46
N GLN A 1060 -21.02 -16.93 -28.65
CA GLN A 1060 -20.20 -17.83 -27.82
C GLN A 1060 -18.76 -17.94 -28.34
N GLU A 1061 -18.45 -17.28 -29.46
CA GLU A 1061 -17.16 -17.41 -30.13
C GLU A 1061 -16.20 -16.29 -29.73
N HIS A 1062 -14.94 -16.65 -29.58
CA HIS A 1062 -13.90 -15.75 -29.09
C HIS A 1062 -12.63 -15.83 -29.93
N VAL A 1063 -12.02 -14.67 -30.14
CA VAL A 1063 -10.68 -14.55 -30.69
C VAL A 1063 -9.67 -14.55 -29.55
N GLU A 1064 -8.68 -15.42 -29.66
CA GLU A 1064 -7.58 -15.51 -28.70
C GLU A 1064 -6.55 -14.42 -28.94
N GLY A 1065 -6.18 -13.70 -27.88
CA GLY A 1065 -5.19 -12.64 -27.85
C GLY A 1065 -4.01 -12.95 -26.95
N THR A 1066 -2.94 -12.18 -27.12
CA THR A 1066 -1.70 -12.31 -26.35
C THR A 1066 -1.75 -11.41 -25.12
N VAL A 1067 -1.46 -11.97 -23.95
CA VAL A 1067 -1.31 -11.24 -22.69
C VAL A 1067 0.10 -10.68 -22.58
N LEU A 1068 0.23 -9.38 -22.39
CA LEU A 1068 1.51 -8.72 -22.18
C LEU A 1068 1.74 -8.49 -20.68
N VAL A 1069 2.92 -8.90 -20.20
CA VAL A 1069 3.35 -8.67 -18.82
C VAL A 1069 4.58 -7.78 -18.81
N VAL A 1070 4.61 -6.87 -17.84
CA VAL A 1070 5.78 -6.05 -17.56
C VAL A 1070 6.61 -6.77 -16.49
N GLU A 1071 7.79 -7.29 -16.86
CA GLU A 1071 8.71 -7.93 -15.93
C GLU A 1071 10.08 -7.23 -15.91
N PRO A 1072 10.75 -7.14 -14.75
CA PRO A 1072 12.12 -6.62 -14.68
C PRO A 1072 13.11 -7.66 -15.23
N PHE A 1073 13.99 -7.22 -16.12
CA PHE A 1073 15.08 -8.02 -16.68
C PHE A 1073 16.41 -7.65 -16.03
N ILE A 1074 17.29 -8.63 -15.84
CA ILE A 1074 18.65 -8.38 -15.35
C ILE A 1074 19.48 -7.88 -16.53
N GLN A 1075 19.98 -6.65 -16.46
CA GLN A 1075 20.89 -6.08 -17.44
C GLN A 1075 22.22 -5.74 -16.78
N VAL A 1076 23.31 -6.30 -17.32
CA VAL A 1076 24.65 -6.07 -16.80
C VAL A 1076 25.33 -4.94 -17.55
N GLN A 1077 25.87 -3.97 -16.80
CA GLN A 1077 26.66 -2.87 -17.32
C GLN A 1077 28.15 -3.18 -17.15
N TRP A 1078 28.72 -3.87 -18.14
CA TRP A 1078 30.11 -4.39 -18.10
C TRP A 1078 31.18 -3.34 -17.82
N LEU A 1079 30.94 -2.08 -18.20
CA LEU A 1079 31.89 -0.98 -17.99
C LEU A 1079 32.24 -0.79 -16.50
N TRP A 1080 31.26 -0.96 -15.59
CA TRP A 1080 31.48 -0.78 -14.15
C TRP A 1080 32.33 -1.90 -13.52
N LEU A 1081 32.39 -3.08 -14.16
CA LEU A 1081 33.23 -4.19 -13.72
C LEU A 1081 34.72 -4.00 -14.04
N LEU A 1082 35.08 -3.05 -14.92
CA LEU A 1082 36.47 -2.72 -15.18
C LEU A 1082 37.17 -2.20 -13.92
N TYR A 1083 36.45 -1.45 -13.08
CA TYR A 1083 36.98 -0.87 -11.86
C TYR A 1083 37.54 -1.91 -10.88
N PRO A 1084 36.76 -2.89 -10.38
CA PRO A 1084 37.28 -3.93 -9.48
C PRO A 1084 38.38 -4.77 -10.13
N PHE A 1085 38.33 -5.01 -11.44
CA PHE A 1085 39.39 -5.70 -12.18
C PHE A 1085 40.72 -4.94 -12.13
N ILE A 1086 40.68 -3.62 -12.35
CA ILE A 1086 41.86 -2.75 -12.26
C ILE A 1086 42.43 -2.77 -10.84
N VAL A 1087 41.60 -2.63 -9.80
CA VAL A 1087 42.10 -2.55 -8.41
C VAL A 1087 42.73 -3.87 -7.94
N VAL A 1088 42.16 -5.02 -8.30
CA VAL A 1088 42.74 -6.34 -8.00
C VAL A 1088 44.06 -6.54 -8.77
N THR A 1089 44.11 -6.14 -10.04
CA THR A 1089 45.33 -6.24 -10.87
C THR A 1089 46.45 -5.34 -10.32
N LEU A 1090 46.14 -4.09 -9.95
CA LEU A 1090 47.08 -3.18 -9.31
C LEU A 1090 47.62 -3.75 -7.98
N SER A 1091 46.77 -4.41 -7.20
CA SER A 1091 47.16 -5.07 -5.95
C SER A 1091 48.12 -6.24 -6.19
N MET A 1092 47.88 -7.03 -7.23
CA MET A 1092 48.75 -8.14 -7.62
C MET A 1092 50.13 -7.64 -8.08
N VAL A 1093 50.17 -6.60 -8.91
CA VAL A 1093 51.41 -5.96 -9.37
C VAL A 1093 52.17 -5.36 -8.18
N PHE A 1094 51.47 -4.67 -7.27
CA PHE A 1094 52.07 -4.07 -6.08
C PHE A 1094 52.71 -5.12 -5.15
N LEU A 1095 52.05 -6.26 -4.95
CA LEU A 1095 52.61 -7.40 -4.23
C LEU A 1095 53.89 -7.91 -4.91
N GLY A 1096 53.84 -8.20 -6.21
CA GLY A 1096 54.99 -8.70 -6.97
C GLY A 1096 56.20 -7.75 -6.93
N LEU A 1097 55.97 -6.45 -7.12
CA LEU A 1097 57.02 -5.44 -7.04
C LEU A 1097 57.63 -5.37 -5.63
N THR A 1098 56.81 -5.46 -4.58
CA THR A 1098 57.27 -5.37 -3.19
C THR A 1098 58.12 -6.57 -2.81
N VAL A 1099 57.71 -7.77 -3.22
CA VAL A 1099 58.48 -9.00 -3.05
C VAL A 1099 59.83 -8.90 -3.77
N TRP A 1100 59.82 -8.48 -5.05
CA TRP A 1100 61.03 -8.30 -5.84
C TRP A 1100 62.01 -7.31 -5.19
N ARG A 1101 61.51 -6.15 -4.73
CA ARG A 1101 62.33 -5.13 -4.09
C ARG A 1101 62.89 -5.56 -2.73
N THR A 1102 62.09 -6.29 -1.96
CA THR A 1102 62.50 -6.85 -0.67
C THR A 1102 63.64 -7.85 -0.85
N ARG A 1103 63.50 -8.78 -1.80
CA ARG A 1103 64.54 -9.76 -2.13
C ARG A 1103 65.84 -9.10 -2.63
N ARG A 1104 65.73 -8.03 -3.42
CA ARG A 1104 66.91 -7.31 -3.96
C ARG A 1104 67.67 -6.48 -2.92
N SER A 1105 67.03 -6.09 -1.81
CA SER A 1105 67.65 -5.24 -0.79
C SER A 1105 68.15 -6.03 0.43
N GLU A 1106 68.09 -7.37 0.38
CA GLU A 1106 68.52 -8.30 1.45
C GLU A 1106 67.90 -8.03 2.84
N VAL A 1107 66.81 -7.27 2.90
CA VAL A 1107 66.07 -7.00 4.14
C VAL A 1107 65.17 -8.18 4.45
N PRO A 1108 65.24 -8.78 5.66
CA PRO A 1108 64.32 -9.83 6.04
C PRO A 1108 62.86 -9.36 5.98
N SER A 1109 61.93 -10.29 5.74
CA SER A 1109 60.50 -9.99 5.64
C SER A 1109 59.86 -9.72 7.01
N TRP A 1110 60.16 -8.56 7.60
CA TRP A 1110 59.68 -8.16 8.92
C TRP A 1110 58.20 -7.76 8.96
N ARG A 1111 57.63 -7.28 7.84
CA ARG A 1111 56.20 -6.91 7.71
C ARG A 1111 55.74 -6.03 8.88
N SER A 1112 54.75 -6.47 9.65
CA SER A 1112 54.21 -5.79 10.84
C SER A 1112 54.90 -6.18 12.15
N SER A 1113 55.98 -6.97 12.11
CA SER A 1113 56.66 -7.48 13.31
C SER A 1113 57.18 -6.35 14.21
N ILE A 1114 56.71 -6.36 15.45
CA ILE A 1114 57.14 -5.44 16.51
C ILE A 1114 58.51 -5.89 17.08
N LEU A 1115 58.82 -7.19 17.00
CA LEU A 1115 60.10 -7.77 17.45
C LEU A 1115 61.30 -7.13 16.72
N ALA A 1116 61.16 -6.84 15.43
CA ALA A 1116 62.17 -6.13 14.66
C ALA A 1116 62.42 -4.70 15.15
N VAL A 1117 61.43 -4.04 15.78
CA VAL A 1117 61.60 -2.71 16.40
C VAL A 1117 62.31 -2.82 17.74
N MET A 1118 62.03 -3.89 18.50
CA MET A 1118 62.62 -4.11 19.83
C MET A 1118 64.09 -4.54 19.75
N GLU A 1119 64.49 -5.33 18.74
CA GLU A 1119 65.89 -5.73 18.55
C GLU A 1119 66.77 -4.65 17.90
N HIS A 1120 66.20 -3.63 17.27
CA HIS A 1120 66.93 -2.50 16.67
C HIS A 1120 66.81 -1.18 17.46
N GLY A 1121 66.36 -1.25 18.71
CA GLY A 1121 66.20 -0.09 19.59
C GLY A 1121 67.49 0.32 20.33
N VAL A 1122 68.10 1.40 19.85
CA VAL A 1122 69.05 2.33 20.50
C VAL A 1122 70.43 1.77 20.88
N ASN A 1123 71.43 2.06 20.04
CA ASN A 1123 72.84 1.92 20.40
C ASN A 1123 73.51 3.29 20.58
N SER A 1124 74.19 3.42 21.73
CA SER A 1124 75.38 4.24 22.06
C SER A 1124 75.38 5.76 21.85
N SER A 1125 74.61 6.53 22.62
CA SER A 1125 74.99 7.93 22.92
C SER A 1125 74.45 8.54 24.23
N ILE A 1126 73.83 7.74 25.10
CA ILE A 1126 73.26 8.25 26.39
C ILE A 1126 73.93 7.58 27.61
N GLN A 1127 74.97 6.76 27.39
CA GLN A 1127 75.63 6.01 28.46
C GLN A 1127 76.95 6.63 28.95
N GLU A 1128 77.32 7.83 28.48
CA GLU A 1128 78.56 8.51 28.90
C GLU A 1128 78.39 9.59 29.99
N ASP A 1129 77.17 10.06 30.29
CA ASP A 1129 76.97 11.15 31.27
C ASP A 1129 76.55 10.68 32.68
N THR A 1130 76.62 9.38 32.98
CA THR A 1130 76.19 8.84 34.30
C THR A 1130 77.24 8.02 35.04
N SER A 1131 78.50 8.06 34.61
CA SER A 1131 79.60 7.31 35.27
C SER A 1131 80.72 8.19 35.86
N SER A 1132 80.55 9.51 35.97
CA SER A 1132 81.58 10.39 36.54
C SER A 1132 81.63 10.46 38.07
N ASP A 1133 80.71 9.81 38.78
CA ASP A 1133 80.57 9.96 40.25
C ASP A 1133 80.89 8.70 41.07
N LEU A 1134 81.67 7.74 40.57
CA LEU A 1134 82.16 6.65 41.42
C LEU A 1134 83.59 6.22 41.09
N HIS A 1135 84.54 7.13 41.29
CA HIS A 1135 85.92 6.77 41.60
C HIS A 1135 86.03 6.44 43.09
N ASN A 1136 86.39 5.19 43.42
CA ASN A 1136 87.48 4.84 44.33
C ASN A 1136 87.48 3.34 44.68
N GLY A 1137 88.56 2.64 44.35
CA GLY A 1137 88.99 1.45 45.11
C GLY A 1137 89.38 0.19 44.33
N ILE A 1138 90.69 0.08 44.08
CA ILE A 1138 91.50 -1.16 44.03
C ILE A 1138 91.55 -1.96 42.70
N ASN A 1139 92.80 -2.27 42.35
CA ASN A 1139 93.32 -2.92 41.15
C ASN A 1139 92.96 -4.41 41.00
N GLY A 1140 92.88 -4.87 39.75
CA GLY A 1140 93.56 -6.08 39.28
C GLY A 1140 92.74 -7.37 39.20
N ASP A 1141 92.26 -7.64 37.98
CA ASP A 1141 91.90 -8.94 37.38
C ASP A 1141 90.71 -9.76 37.92
N LEU A 1142 89.95 -10.27 36.94
CA LEU A 1142 88.90 -11.29 37.02
C LEU A 1142 87.45 -10.83 37.25
N ALA A 1143 86.89 -10.10 36.27
CA ALA A 1143 85.43 -10.08 36.03
C ALA A 1143 85.11 -10.65 34.64
N THR A 1144 85.47 -11.92 34.43
CA THR A 1144 84.98 -12.74 33.32
C THR A 1144 83.85 -13.64 33.85
N ALA A 1145 82.69 -13.06 34.15
CA ALA A 1145 81.49 -13.82 34.51
C ALA A 1145 80.20 -13.02 34.29
N ALA A 1146 79.85 -12.77 33.03
CA ALA A 1146 78.47 -12.60 32.56
C ALA A 1146 78.45 -12.53 31.03
N GLY A 1147 78.95 -13.58 30.39
CA GLY A 1147 78.92 -13.73 28.94
C GLY A 1147 78.17 -15.02 28.57
N LYS A 1148 77.21 -14.85 27.66
CA LYS A 1148 76.56 -15.87 26.81
C LYS A 1148 75.42 -16.67 27.45
N GLU A 1149 74.20 -16.20 27.27
CA GLU A 1149 73.11 -17.08 26.84
C GLU A 1149 72.64 -16.65 25.45
N LYS A 1150 72.67 -17.61 24.52
CA LYS A 1150 72.30 -17.48 23.12
C LYS A 1150 70.79 -17.68 22.97
N VAL A 1151 70.24 -17.10 21.91
CA VAL A 1151 68.86 -17.27 21.40
C VAL A 1151 68.65 -18.71 20.86
N GLY A 1152 68.68 -19.69 21.77
CA GLY A 1152 68.35 -21.10 21.51
C GLY A 1152 67.19 -21.62 22.37
N ASP A 1153 66.83 -20.94 23.46
CA ASP A 1153 65.91 -21.49 24.47
C ASP A 1153 64.47 -20.94 24.41
N LEU A 1154 64.12 -20.16 23.37
CA LEU A 1154 62.73 -19.70 23.14
C LEU A 1154 61.94 -20.60 22.17
N GLU A 1155 62.58 -21.54 21.48
CA GLU A 1155 61.88 -22.59 20.71
C GLU A 1155 61.32 -23.71 21.62
N VAL A 1156 61.94 -23.94 22.78
CA VAL A 1156 61.52 -25.00 23.73
C VAL A 1156 60.26 -24.61 24.51
N TRP A 1157 59.97 -23.31 24.67
CA TRP A 1157 58.75 -22.85 25.35
C TRP A 1157 57.52 -22.80 24.43
N ALA A 1158 57.72 -22.86 23.11
CA ALA A 1158 56.64 -22.79 22.11
C ALA A 1158 56.04 -24.16 21.74
N GLU A 1159 56.73 -25.28 22.04
CA GLU A 1159 56.22 -26.62 21.74
C GLU A 1159 55.26 -27.19 22.82
N GLU A 1160 55.21 -26.63 24.02
CA GLU A 1160 54.44 -27.22 25.14
C GLU A 1160 52.96 -26.79 25.25
N VAL A 1161 52.49 -25.83 24.43
CA VAL A 1161 51.11 -25.28 24.55
C VAL A 1161 50.14 -25.78 23.45
N SER A 1162 50.57 -26.66 22.55
CA SER A 1162 49.71 -27.12 21.42
C SER A 1162 48.93 -28.42 21.71
N VAL A 1163 48.20 -28.49 22.83
CA VAL A 1163 47.20 -29.55 23.06
C VAL A 1163 45.80 -29.06 22.66
N ARG A 1164 45.29 -29.66 21.58
CA ARG A 1164 43.86 -29.83 21.18
C ARG A 1164 43.05 -28.56 20.91
N LEU A 1165 42.80 -28.29 19.63
CA LEU A 1165 41.47 -27.91 19.09
C LEU A 1165 41.47 -28.05 17.55
N ARG A 1166 41.14 -29.25 17.07
CA ARG A 1166 40.48 -29.43 15.77
C ARG A 1166 39.31 -30.38 15.94
N SER A 1167 38.14 -29.80 16.19
CA SER A 1167 36.86 -30.45 15.90
C SER A 1167 36.75 -30.62 14.38
N ARG A 1168 36.54 -31.86 13.94
CA ARG A 1168 36.23 -32.22 12.56
C ARG A 1168 34.85 -31.69 12.16
N GLY A 1169 34.81 -30.93 11.07
CA GLY A 1169 33.62 -30.73 10.25
C GLY A 1169 33.47 -31.84 9.22
N LEU A 1170 32.22 -32.22 8.98
CA LEU A 1170 31.68 -33.34 8.21
C LEU A 1170 31.82 -33.24 6.67
N TRP A 1171 31.34 -34.33 6.03
CA TRP A 1171 30.92 -34.56 4.63
C TRP A 1171 32.02 -35.15 3.74
N GLY A 1172 31.91 -36.34 3.14
CA GLY A 1172 30.83 -37.33 3.06
C GLY A 1172 30.89 -38.00 1.68
N LYS A 1173 31.12 -39.31 1.60
CA LYS A 1173 30.49 -40.28 0.69
C LYS A 1173 31.14 -41.66 0.89
N GLY A 1174 30.29 -42.65 1.14
CA GLY A 1174 30.68 -43.95 1.67
C GLY A 1174 30.93 -45.03 0.63
N PHE A 1175 31.34 -46.18 1.16
CA PHE A 1175 30.90 -47.52 0.75
C PHE A 1175 31.08 -48.41 1.97
N GLY A 1176 30.03 -49.18 2.30
CA GLY A 1176 30.00 -50.02 3.49
C GLY A 1176 30.77 -51.32 3.33
N LEU A 1177 31.09 -51.95 4.47
CA LEU A 1177 30.82 -53.35 4.79
C LEU A 1177 31.38 -53.67 6.18
N THR A 1178 30.45 -54.15 7.01
CA THR A 1178 30.54 -54.97 8.22
C THR A 1178 31.85 -55.71 8.52
N VAL A 1179 32.19 -55.81 9.81
CA VAL A 1179 32.28 -57.04 10.64
C VAL A 1179 33.36 -56.86 11.73
N THR A 1180 32.96 -57.20 12.96
CA THR A 1180 33.70 -57.33 14.25
C THR A 1180 34.19 -56.07 14.95
#